data_AF-A0A936CYR3-F1
#
_entry.id   AF-A0A936CYR3-F1
#
_cell.length_a   1.000
_cell.length_b   1.000
_cell.length_c   1.000
_cell.angle_alpha   90.00
_cell.angle_beta   90.00
_cell.angle_gamma   90.00
#
_symmetry.space_group_name_H-M   'P 1'
#
loop_
_entity.id
_entity.type
_entity.pdbx_description
1 polymer ?
#
loop_
_entity_poly.entity_id
_entity_poly.type
_entity_poly.pdbx_seq_one_letter_code
_entity_poly.pdbx_strand_id
1 'polypeptide(L)'
;MTTHIDLETYSDIDLRKVGLYRYAEDPSTRVTLLGYALDDGPVRVVDLYHWEEIPAELEERLADPDEILCAHNAQFERVLMRYVMGRDLPPERWRCTAVWARSLALPAGLDAIAKVVGTKTRKLDGERKLITALCTPKKGGIAKNIHLWPQFIEYNKADVEVEREVGAKLARFPMPQRERRLWFIDQKINDRGLPIDRAFVERCAATAEANANAVTDEVKLRTDMANPGSRNQWLAWLRSENVDAEDLKAGTVDRLRTDTGIDEDIRDLLDLRRELAATSLSKLDKLKDATCRDGRLRGTLTFLGAPRTGRWSGKLFQPQNLPRGLLKESEILPARALAEAGDVGSIRMLWDEVSPVLASLIRTAIAAPPGRKLVCADLASIETVMLGWAAECSSILRVFEEGRDAYKDFGSRYLFHVPYDQITKTQRSLSKPAVLGCGYGMAARGLQAYARGFGVELTLDEAGRHVRAYRAAYPEVVTFWDAVEQAAFAAVETGLAQRVGVFGFRKTGPFLVIDLPSGRSLAYYRPYVAEGRYGRELRYLSGAEYGNRIWLSSYGPKLCIGRGTPVLTGRGWVPIEDVAATDVVWDGVEWVSTSGSVFNGVRRTMVAYGVRMTPDHEVLTEAGWRRADETAGLDRAEVPLPDGCTIHGRQALGVSLRLRELDGTANAPRKAQNHPREVVWMHAGASDQCLANNSRDDQTPCVWGLAVDGGSLHATYASSMASVRRAWHYIGAGVGRFIRGILGRHGGDVSEGANPGSSRQQRRVHGGELPLGIPAGAGTQYPQQSNDRYPQRVDVDDRSRGDLGDSVHHVGVPYGRRGSDSSPVRSSERTESVYDVLNCGPRNRFTVAGADGRALLVHNCENIVQAIARDKLADGLVNAHEAGLDVFLHVHDEVVCEADENDTTALPRLIECMTRPSPWCADAPITAAGWEGRLYRKD
;
A
#
# COMPACT_ATOMS: atom_id res chain seq x y z
N MET A 1 22.59 -34.10 3.45
CA MET A 1 21.26 -34.33 4.09
C MET A 1 20.69 -32.94 4.47
N THR A 2 19.91 -32.74 5.54
CA THR A 2 19.41 -31.40 5.95
C THR A 2 19.66 -31.07 7.43
N THR A 3 20.17 -29.88 7.73
CA THR A 3 20.36 -29.36 9.10
C THR A 3 19.69 -27.99 9.22
N HIS A 4 18.75 -27.85 10.14
CA HIS A 4 18.13 -26.57 10.49
C HIS A 4 18.95 -25.87 11.59
N ILE A 5 19.11 -24.55 11.51
CA ILE A 5 19.97 -23.73 12.38
C ILE A 5 19.26 -22.40 12.70
N ASP A 6 19.31 -21.99 13.97
CA ASP A 6 18.96 -20.64 14.44
C ASP A 6 19.98 -20.16 15.49
N LEU A 7 20.47 -18.92 15.37
CA LEU A 7 21.57 -18.38 16.18
C LEU A 7 21.17 -17.14 16.98
N GLU A 8 21.23 -17.22 18.30
CA GLU A 8 21.13 -16.04 19.16
C GLU A 8 22.50 -15.43 19.44
N THR A 9 22.56 -14.10 19.62
CA THR A 9 23.83 -13.36 19.66
C THR A 9 23.83 -12.20 20.66
N TYR A 10 25.02 -11.87 21.16
CA TYR A 10 25.30 -10.67 21.94
C TYR A 10 26.45 -9.89 21.30
N SER A 11 26.40 -8.56 21.37
CA SER A 11 27.48 -7.64 20.97
C SER A 11 27.33 -6.32 21.72
N ASP A 12 28.42 -5.56 21.88
CA ASP A 12 28.39 -4.22 22.47
C ASP A 12 27.82 -3.15 21.50
N ILE A 13 27.76 -3.44 20.19
CA ILE A 13 27.28 -2.50 19.16
C ILE A 13 25.89 -2.87 18.60
N ASP A 14 25.09 -1.84 18.29
CA ASP A 14 23.71 -2.02 17.83
C ASP A 14 23.66 -2.45 16.35
N LEU A 15 23.22 -3.69 16.11
CA LEU A 15 23.01 -4.30 14.79
C LEU A 15 22.22 -3.41 13.81
N ARG A 16 21.27 -2.58 14.29
CA ARG A 16 20.50 -1.65 13.45
C ARG A 16 21.25 -0.34 13.17
N LYS A 17 22.25 0.02 13.98
CA LYS A 17 23.13 1.16 13.70
C LYS A 17 24.16 0.80 12.63
N VAL A 18 24.90 -0.30 12.83
CA VAL A 18 26.10 -0.67 12.05
C VAL A 18 25.86 -1.73 10.97
N GLY A 19 24.77 -2.48 11.03
CA GLY A 19 24.49 -3.57 10.10
C GLY A 19 25.26 -4.86 10.38
N LEU A 20 24.84 -5.95 9.72
CA LEU A 20 25.21 -7.32 10.06
C LEU A 20 26.72 -7.62 9.99
N TYR A 21 27.41 -7.19 8.93
CA TYR A 21 28.81 -7.55 8.73
C TYR A 21 29.74 -6.83 9.71
N ARG A 22 29.54 -5.53 9.91
CA ARG A 22 30.29 -4.76 10.92
C ARG A 22 29.93 -5.19 12.36
N TYR A 23 28.70 -5.66 12.59
CA TYR A 23 28.31 -6.32 13.85
C TYR A 23 29.09 -7.63 14.05
N ALA A 24 29.06 -8.57 13.10
CA ALA A 24 29.74 -9.87 13.20
C ALA A 24 31.27 -9.78 13.24
N GLU A 25 31.85 -8.71 12.68
CA GLU A 25 33.29 -8.41 12.74
C GLU A 25 33.75 -7.89 14.13
N ASP A 26 32.84 -7.40 14.98
CA ASP A 26 33.22 -6.76 16.24
C ASP A 26 33.69 -7.75 17.33
N PRO A 27 34.76 -7.47 18.10
CA PRO A 27 35.31 -8.45 19.05
C PRO A 27 34.41 -8.67 20.27
N SER A 28 33.42 -7.80 20.49
CA SER A 28 32.37 -8.00 21.50
C SER A 28 31.30 -9.01 21.06
N THR A 29 31.24 -9.34 19.76
CA THR A 29 30.18 -10.16 19.18
C THR A 29 30.44 -11.64 19.39
N ARG A 30 29.46 -12.33 19.97
CA ARG A 30 29.47 -13.77 20.24
C ARG A 30 28.12 -14.40 19.91
N VAL A 31 28.15 -15.60 19.36
CA VAL A 31 26.99 -16.51 19.35
C VAL A 31 26.80 -17.01 20.77
N THR A 32 25.56 -17.04 21.25
CA THR A 32 25.24 -17.33 22.65
C THR A 32 24.39 -18.56 22.85
N LEU A 33 23.50 -18.85 21.89
CA LEU A 33 22.79 -20.12 21.76
C LEU A 33 22.87 -20.56 20.29
N LEU A 34 23.00 -21.87 20.07
CA LEU A 34 22.85 -22.48 18.75
C LEU A 34 21.71 -23.49 18.82
N GLY A 35 20.58 -23.14 18.22
CA GLY A 35 19.43 -24.03 18.04
C GLY A 35 19.60 -24.81 16.75
N TYR A 36 19.36 -26.13 16.78
CA TYR A 36 19.49 -26.97 15.60
C TYR A 36 18.53 -28.17 15.57
N ALA A 37 18.29 -28.70 14.37
CA ALA A 37 17.71 -30.03 14.18
C ALA A 37 18.35 -30.72 12.97
N LEU A 38 18.62 -32.02 13.10
CA LEU A 38 19.16 -32.86 12.04
C LEU A 38 18.02 -33.64 11.38
N ASP A 39 17.85 -33.42 10.07
CA ASP A 39 16.74 -33.91 9.26
C ASP A 39 15.39 -33.75 9.98
N ASP A 40 14.66 -34.85 10.20
CA ASP A 40 13.37 -34.81 10.90
C ASP A 40 13.45 -34.94 12.44
N GLY A 41 14.67 -35.03 13.00
CA GLY A 41 14.92 -35.23 14.43
C GLY A 41 14.43 -34.10 15.36
N PRO A 42 14.52 -34.29 16.69
CA PRO A 42 14.11 -33.27 17.66
C PRO A 42 15.00 -32.02 17.58
N VAL A 43 14.41 -30.84 17.83
CA VAL A 43 15.21 -29.62 18.01
C VAL A 43 15.98 -29.71 19.33
N ARG A 44 17.28 -29.41 19.26
CA ARG A 44 18.21 -29.28 20.38
C ARG A 44 18.77 -27.86 20.39
N VAL A 45 19.28 -27.40 21.52
CA VAL A 45 19.99 -26.13 21.67
C VAL A 45 21.33 -26.41 22.35
N VAL A 46 22.39 -25.71 21.95
CA VAL A 46 23.72 -25.70 22.59
C VAL A 46 23.92 -24.34 23.27
N ASP A 47 24.17 -24.35 24.58
CA ASP A 47 24.41 -23.16 25.40
C ASP A 47 25.88 -22.73 25.36
N LEU A 48 26.24 -22.09 24.24
CA LEU A 48 27.59 -21.57 23.99
C LEU A 48 28.01 -20.47 24.98
N TYR A 49 27.05 -19.80 25.64
CA TYR A 49 27.35 -18.82 26.69
C TYR A 49 27.81 -19.47 28.01
N HIS A 50 27.30 -20.67 28.33
CA HIS A 50 27.77 -21.49 29.45
C HIS A 50 28.83 -22.54 29.05
N TRP A 51 29.41 -22.42 27.86
CA TRP A 51 30.49 -23.25 27.32
C TRP A 51 30.11 -24.73 27.07
N GLU A 52 28.87 -25.00 26.68
CA GLU A 52 28.52 -26.33 26.15
C GLU A 52 29.25 -26.60 24.82
N GLU A 53 29.77 -27.82 24.66
CA GLU A 53 30.45 -28.25 23.44
C GLU A 53 29.45 -28.53 22.30
N ILE A 54 29.81 -28.18 21.07
CA ILE A 54 29.02 -28.51 19.88
C ILE A 54 29.11 -30.04 19.67
N PRO A 55 27.99 -30.78 19.64
CA PRO A 55 28.03 -32.24 19.52
C PRO A 55 28.68 -32.71 18.21
N ALA A 56 29.49 -33.76 18.26
CA ALA A 56 30.22 -34.31 17.10
C ALA A 56 29.29 -34.63 15.91
N GLU A 57 28.07 -35.10 16.17
CA GLU A 57 27.02 -35.35 15.18
C GLU A 57 26.69 -34.08 14.35
N LEU A 58 26.69 -32.91 14.97
CA LEU A 58 26.48 -31.62 14.29
C LEU A 58 27.77 -31.10 13.63
N GLU A 59 28.94 -31.33 14.23
CA GLU A 59 30.24 -30.98 13.64
C GLU A 59 30.45 -31.67 12.28
N GLU A 60 30.19 -32.98 12.20
CA GLU A 60 30.28 -33.76 10.96
C GLU A 60 29.35 -33.21 9.87
N ARG A 61 28.13 -32.82 10.24
CA ARG A 61 27.11 -32.25 9.34
C ARG A 61 27.49 -30.84 8.87
N LEU A 62 28.09 -30.03 9.72
CA LEU A 62 28.63 -28.72 9.31
C LEU A 62 29.83 -28.87 8.37
N ALA A 63 30.66 -29.91 8.56
CA ALA A 63 31.80 -30.22 7.69
C ALA A 63 31.39 -30.77 6.31
N ASP A 64 30.35 -31.61 6.22
CA ASP A 64 29.84 -32.20 4.96
C ASP A 64 29.45 -31.11 3.93
N PRO A 65 30.12 -31.02 2.75
CA PRO A 65 29.81 -30.02 1.74
C PRO A 65 28.45 -30.23 1.04
N ASP A 66 27.91 -31.45 1.04
CA ASP A 66 26.60 -31.79 0.46
C ASP A 66 25.46 -31.62 1.48
N GLU A 67 25.76 -31.19 2.70
CA GLU A 67 24.76 -30.90 3.72
C GLU A 67 24.03 -29.58 3.43
N ILE A 68 22.71 -29.66 3.38
CA ILE A 68 21.81 -28.54 3.14
C ILE A 68 21.48 -27.85 4.48
N LEU A 69 21.83 -26.58 4.59
CA LEU A 69 21.63 -25.78 5.80
C LEU A 69 20.36 -24.93 5.69
N CYS A 70 19.43 -25.05 6.63
CA CYS A 70 18.16 -24.32 6.63
C CYS A 70 18.11 -23.30 7.77
N ALA A 71 17.75 -22.06 7.48
CA ALA A 71 17.62 -21.00 8.49
C ALA A 71 16.63 -19.90 8.08
N HIS A 72 15.97 -19.30 9.07
CA HIS A 72 15.10 -18.16 8.80
C HIS A 72 15.91 -16.87 8.67
N ASN A 73 16.00 -16.31 7.46
CA ASN A 73 16.88 -15.17 7.14
C ASN A 73 18.39 -15.52 7.09
N ALA A 74 18.71 -16.76 6.67
CA ALA A 74 20.03 -17.42 6.44
C ALA A 74 21.30 -16.59 6.17
N GLN A 75 21.18 -15.34 5.68
CA GLN A 75 22.30 -14.40 5.63
C GLN A 75 22.85 -14.08 7.04
N PHE A 76 22.00 -14.03 8.07
CA PHE A 76 22.41 -13.71 9.44
C PHE A 76 23.31 -14.82 10.01
N GLU A 77 22.81 -16.05 9.94
CA GLU A 77 23.45 -17.27 10.44
C GLU A 77 24.74 -17.56 9.67
N ARG A 78 24.72 -17.44 8.34
CA ARG A 78 25.91 -17.62 7.49
C ARG A 78 27.03 -16.62 7.81
N VAL A 79 26.71 -15.34 8.05
CA VAL A 79 27.72 -14.33 8.36
C VAL A 79 28.28 -14.52 9.77
N LEU A 80 27.45 -14.92 10.74
CA LEU A 80 27.92 -15.25 12.10
C LEU A 80 28.77 -16.52 12.12
N MET A 81 28.36 -17.57 11.40
CA MET A 81 29.16 -18.79 11.21
C MET A 81 30.56 -18.44 10.69
N ARG A 82 30.65 -17.60 9.65
CA ARG A 82 31.92 -17.16 9.06
C ARG A 82 32.78 -16.32 10.01
N TYR A 83 32.26 -15.21 10.52
CA TYR A 83 33.06 -14.20 11.23
C TYR A 83 33.24 -14.46 12.74
N VAL A 84 32.30 -15.18 13.37
CA VAL A 84 32.31 -15.43 14.83
C VAL A 84 32.65 -16.89 15.16
N MET A 85 32.18 -17.86 14.36
CA MET A 85 32.45 -19.29 14.58
C MET A 85 33.55 -19.88 13.68
N GLY A 86 34.19 -19.07 12.81
CA GLY A 86 35.29 -19.49 11.94
C GLY A 86 34.91 -20.41 10.78
N ARG A 87 33.62 -20.56 10.46
CA ARG A 87 33.07 -21.53 9.49
C ARG A 87 32.52 -20.82 8.25
N ASP A 88 33.32 -20.74 7.20
CA ASP A 88 32.90 -20.12 5.93
C ASP A 88 32.02 -21.07 5.11
N LEU A 89 30.74 -21.14 5.46
CA LEU A 89 29.76 -22.05 4.86
C LEU A 89 29.13 -21.42 3.61
N PRO A 90 29.43 -21.91 2.38
CA PRO A 90 29.11 -21.22 1.13
C PRO A 90 27.58 -21.06 0.90
N PRO A 91 27.10 -19.94 0.32
CA PRO A 91 25.68 -19.67 0.09
C PRO A 91 24.91 -20.82 -0.57
N GLU A 92 25.56 -21.55 -1.46
CA GLU A 92 25.03 -22.73 -2.18
C GLU A 92 24.45 -23.82 -1.27
N ARG A 93 25.01 -24.03 -0.06
CA ARG A 93 24.49 -24.98 0.93
C ARG A 93 23.21 -24.50 1.61
N TRP A 94 23.00 -23.18 1.68
CA TRP A 94 21.93 -22.59 2.50
C TRP A 94 20.55 -22.55 1.82
N ARG A 95 19.50 -22.61 2.64
CA ARG A 95 18.09 -22.49 2.28
C ARG A 95 17.45 -21.50 3.26
N CYS A 96 16.78 -20.50 2.72
CA CYS A 96 16.27 -19.37 3.50
C CYS A 96 14.75 -19.29 3.40
N THR A 97 14.02 -19.67 4.45
CA THR A 97 12.54 -19.60 4.46
C THR A 97 12.02 -18.17 4.33
N ALA A 98 12.74 -17.16 4.85
CA ALA A 98 12.41 -15.75 4.66
C ALA A 98 12.50 -15.30 3.17
N VAL A 99 13.41 -15.89 2.39
CA VAL A 99 13.53 -15.63 0.94
C VAL A 99 12.52 -16.43 0.13
N TRP A 100 12.22 -17.67 0.55
CA TRP A 100 11.13 -18.48 0.00
C TRP A 100 9.77 -17.78 0.19
N ALA A 101 9.51 -17.22 1.38
CA ALA A 101 8.36 -16.38 1.66
C ALA A 101 8.21 -15.21 0.67
N ARG A 102 9.29 -14.43 0.46
CA ARG A 102 9.30 -13.30 -0.48
C ARG A 102 9.01 -13.72 -1.92
N SER A 103 9.50 -14.89 -2.36
CA SER A 103 9.21 -15.39 -3.72
C SER A 103 7.73 -15.71 -3.97
N LEU A 104 6.93 -15.84 -2.89
CA LEU A 104 5.49 -16.08 -2.93
C LEU A 104 4.68 -14.84 -2.48
N ALA A 105 5.31 -13.66 -2.43
CA ALA A 105 4.77 -12.40 -1.92
C ALA A 105 4.23 -12.46 -0.46
N LEU A 106 4.73 -13.41 0.35
CA LEU A 106 4.37 -13.57 1.76
C LEU A 106 5.25 -12.70 2.68
N PRO A 107 4.84 -12.44 3.94
CA PRO A 107 5.66 -11.75 4.93
C PRO A 107 7.02 -12.42 5.13
N ALA A 108 8.08 -11.63 5.24
CA ALA A 108 9.45 -12.14 5.32
C ALA A 108 9.94 -12.47 6.75
N GLY A 109 9.16 -12.20 7.79
CA GLY A 109 9.54 -12.43 9.19
C GLY A 109 8.73 -13.57 9.82
N LEU A 110 9.40 -14.42 10.60
CA LEU A 110 8.92 -15.74 11.02
C LEU A 110 7.50 -15.73 11.62
N ASP A 111 7.25 -14.87 12.61
CA ASP A 111 5.93 -14.70 13.24
C ASP A 111 4.81 -14.38 12.23
N ALA A 112 5.08 -13.44 11.31
CA ALA A 112 4.10 -12.97 10.35
C ALA A 112 3.80 -14.03 9.28
N ILE A 113 4.81 -14.79 8.82
CA ILE A 113 4.54 -15.92 7.92
C ILE A 113 3.89 -17.10 8.65
N ALA A 114 4.32 -17.44 9.87
CA ALA A 114 3.75 -18.52 10.67
C ALA A 114 2.23 -18.34 10.88
N LYS A 115 1.79 -17.10 11.18
CA LYS A 115 0.37 -16.71 11.26
C LYS A 115 -0.36 -16.77 9.91
N VAL A 116 0.33 -16.55 8.79
CA VAL A 116 -0.22 -16.56 7.43
C VAL A 116 -0.37 -17.97 6.84
N VAL A 117 0.55 -18.90 7.17
CA VAL A 117 0.52 -20.32 6.75
C VAL A 117 -0.08 -21.26 7.81
N GLY A 118 -0.32 -20.76 9.02
CA GLY A 118 -1.02 -21.44 10.12
C GLY A 118 -0.23 -22.59 10.73
N THR A 119 0.91 -22.30 11.36
CA THR A 119 1.69 -23.29 12.14
C THR A 119 0.94 -23.77 13.38
N LYS A 120 1.31 -24.95 13.92
CA LYS A 120 0.82 -25.46 15.20
C LYS A 120 1.64 -24.86 16.35
N THR A 121 2.97 -24.97 16.28
CA THR A 121 3.87 -24.27 17.20
C THR A 121 3.72 -22.76 16.98
N ARG A 122 3.66 -22.02 18.09
CA ARG A 122 3.58 -20.56 18.11
C ARG A 122 4.86 -19.99 18.69
N LYS A 123 5.29 -18.85 18.13
CA LYS A 123 6.20 -17.91 18.76
C LYS A 123 5.74 -17.60 20.20
N LEU A 124 6.68 -17.45 21.13
CA LEU A 124 6.38 -17.20 22.54
C LEU A 124 5.86 -15.77 22.76
N ASP A 125 5.00 -15.57 23.75
CA ASP A 125 4.48 -14.24 24.07
C ASP A 125 5.52 -13.39 24.80
N GLY A 126 6.27 -12.58 24.05
CA GLY A 126 7.17 -11.56 24.59
C GLY A 126 8.64 -11.65 24.19
N GLU A 127 9.00 -12.48 23.20
CA GLU A 127 10.37 -12.66 22.65
C GLU A 127 11.14 -11.36 22.48
N ARG A 128 10.49 -10.33 21.92
CA ARG A 128 11.09 -9.00 21.70
C ARG A 128 11.57 -8.35 23.00
N LYS A 129 11.02 -8.72 24.16
CA LYS A 129 11.53 -8.34 25.50
C LYS A 129 12.77 -9.16 25.88
N LEU A 130 12.79 -10.47 25.64
CA LEU A 130 13.94 -11.36 25.90
C LEU A 130 15.18 -10.87 25.12
N ILE A 131 15.06 -10.73 23.79
CA ILE A 131 16.13 -10.23 22.91
C ILE A 131 16.59 -8.82 23.37
N THR A 132 15.66 -7.92 23.70
CA THR A 132 16.01 -6.56 24.15
C THR A 132 16.58 -6.51 25.58
N ALA A 133 16.46 -7.58 26.37
CA ALA A 133 17.04 -7.67 27.72
C ALA A 133 18.42 -8.35 27.70
N LEU A 134 18.53 -9.50 27.05
CA LEU A 134 19.73 -10.33 26.99
C LEU A 134 20.73 -9.81 25.94
N CYS A 135 20.28 -9.58 24.72
CA CYS A 135 21.13 -9.28 23.55
C CYS A 135 21.48 -7.78 23.41
N THR A 136 20.99 -6.92 24.30
CA THR A 136 21.17 -5.45 24.21
C THR A 136 21.96 -4.90 25.42
N PRO A 137 23.20 -4.42 25.24
CA PRO A 137 24.06 -3.91 26.33
C PRO A 137 23.39 -2.83 27.18
N LYS A 138 22.66 -1.91 26.54
CA LYS A 138 21.97 -0.77 27.18
C LYS A 138 20.91 -1.16 28.24
N LYS A 139 20.59 -2.46 28.41
CA LYS A 139 19.73 -2.98 29.49
C LYS A 139 20.44 -3.84 30.53
N GLY A 140 21.77 -3.87 30.51
CA GLY A 140 22.60 -4.72 31.38
C GLY A 140 22.89 -6.11 30.81
N GLY A 141 22.45 -6.39 29.57
CA GLY A 141 22.77 -7.61 28.84
C GLY A 141 22.41 -8.91 29.56
N ILE A 142 23.15 -9.98 29.21
CA ILE A 142 22.95 -11.33 29.75
C ILE A 142 23.13 -11.37 31.27
N ALA A 143 24.26 -10.85 31.79
CA ALA A 143 24.60 -10.93 33.21
C ALA A 143 23.51 -10.39 34.15
N LYS A 144 22.85 -9.27 33.80
CA LYS A 144 21.75 -8.72 34.61
C LYS A 144 20.43 -9.50 34.47
N ASN A 145 20.20 -10.13 33.32
CA ASN A 145 18.93 -10.72 32.93
C ASN A 145 18.97 -12.26 32.85
N ILE A 146 20.01 -12.90 33.40
CA ILE A 146 20.27 -14.35 33.36
C ILE A 146 19.13 -15.21 33.92
N HIS A 147 18.27 -14.66 34.79
CA HIS A 147 17.05 -15.30 35.26
C HIS A 147 15.99 -15.56 34.16
N LEU A 148 16.15 -14.93 32.98
CA LEU A 148 15.34 -15.17 31.79
C LEU A 148 15.94 -16.23 30.85
N TRP A 149 17.15 -16.75 31.15
CA TRP A 149 17.90 -17.62 30.25
C TRP A 149 17.17 -18.92 29.85
N PRO A 150 16.48 -19.64 30.76
CA PRO A 150 15.71 -20.83 30.36
C PRO A 150 14.57 -20.51 29.38
N GLN A 151 13.99 -19.31 29.46
CA GLN A 151 12.97 -18.84 28.50
C GLN A 151 13.59 -18.47 27.15
N PHE A 152 14.88 -18.15 27.12
CA PHE A 152 15.63 -17.82 25.91
C PHE A 152 16.07 -19.08 25.15
N ILE A 153 16.42 -20.16 25.87
CA ILE A 153 16.67 -21.49 25.29
C ILE A 153 15.40 -22.04 24.63
N GLU A 154 14.26 -22.08 25.33
CA GLU A 154 13.00 -22.55 24.74
C GLU A 154 12.49 -21.63 23.61
N TYR A 155 12.88 -20.35 23.60
CA TYR A 155 12.62 -19.42 22.50
C TYR A 155 13.40 -19.78 21.23
N ASN A 156 14.74 -19.87 21.29
CA ASN A 156 15.59 -20.25 20.15
C ASN A 156 15.23 -21.65 19.59
N LYS A 157 14.86 -22.58 20.46
CA LYS A 157 14.27 -23.87 20.09
C LYS A 157 12.95 -23.72 19.30
N ALA A 158 12.01 -22.90 19.80
CA ALA A 158 10.72 -22.67 19.16
C ALA A 158 10.86 -22.01 17.77
N ASP A 159 11.86 -21.15 17.56
CA ASP A 159 12.13 -20.56 16.25
C ASP A 159 12.52 -21.64 15.22
N VAL A 160 13.37 -22.60 15.56
CA VAL A 160 13.70 -23.75 14.67
C VAL A 160 12.46 -24.62 14.39
N GLU A 161 11.61 -24.88 15.40
CA GLU A 161 10.36 -25.63 15.19
C GLU A 161 9.40 -24.90 14.22
N VAL A 162 9.22 -23.59 14.38
CA VAL A 162 8.37 -22.77 13.52
C VAL A 162 8.99 -22.60 12.13
N GLU A 163 10.32 -22.51 12.01
CA GLU A 163 11.05 -22.49 10.73
C GLU A 163 10.78 -23.76 9.92
N ARG A 164 10.90 -24.93 10.56
CA ARG A 164 10.59 -26.24 9.96
C ARG A 164 9.14 -26.36 9.55
N GLU A 165 8.19 -25.95 10.40
CA GLU A 165 6.77 -25.96 10.01
C GLU A 165 6.48 -25.03 8.82
N VAL A 166 7.09 -23.84 8.78
CA VAL A 166 6.97 -22.92 7.63
C VAL A 166 7.59 -23.55 6.38
N GLY A 167 8.80 -24.11 6.46
CA GLY A 167 9.47 -24.81 5.36
C GLY A 167 8.63 -25.95 4.78
N ALA A 168 8.08 -26.82 5.63
CA ALA A 168 7.23 -27.94 5.22
C ALA A 168 5.92 -27.49 4.53
N LYS A 169 5.38 -26.31 4.91
CA LYS A 169 4.22 -25.71 4.24
C LYS A 169 4.59 -25.05 2.91
N LEU A 170 5.76 -24.41 2.84
CA LEU A 170 6.27 -23.77 1.61
C LEU A 170 6.77 -24.80 0.57
N ALA A 171 7.16 -26.00 1.00
CA ALA A 171 7.58 -27.11 0.12
C ALA A 171 6.58 -27.44 -1.02
N ARG A 172 5.29 -27.14 -0.81
CA ARG A 172 4.22 -27.28 -1.82
C ARG A 172 4.31 -26.29 -2.99
N PHE A 173 5.10 -25.23 -2.84
CA PHE A 173 5.29 -24.13 -3.79
C PHE A 173 6.80 -23.85 -3.93
N PRO A 174 7.58 -24.77 -4.51
CA PRO A 174 9.04 -24.71 -4.52
C PRO A 174 9.56 -23.48 -5.27
N MET A 175 10.51 -22.76 -4.66
CA MET A 175 11.25 -21.69 -5.33
C MET A 175 11.99 -22.24 -6.57
N PRO A 176 11.85 -21.62 -7.76
CA PRO A 176 12.59 -21.99 -8.96
C PRO A 176 14.10 -22.03 -8.76
N GLN A 177 14.79 -22.99 -9.38
CA GLN A 177 16.25 -23.13 -9.25
C GLN A 177 17.01 -21.88 -9.73
N ARG A 178 16.48 -21.16 -10.74
CA ARG A 178 17.00 -19.87 -11.21
C ARG A 178 17.00 -18.81 -10.11
N GLU A 179 15.89 -18.66 -9.37
CA GLU A 179 15.80 -17.74 -8.23
C GLU A 179 16.72 -18.16 -7.07
N ARG A 180 16.86 -19.46 -6.81
CA ARG A 180 17.79 -19.98 -5.80
C ARG A 180 19.25 -19.67 -6.15
N ARG A 181 19.65 -19.87 -7.42
CA ARG A 181 20.98 -19.53 -7.94
C ARG A 181 21.24 -18.03 -7.86
N LEU A 182 20.25 -17.22 -8.23
CA LEU A 182 20.31 -15.77 -8.18
C LEU A 182 20.43 -15.24 -6.72
N TRP A 183 19.82 -15.93 -5.74
CA TRP A 183 20.06 -15.65 -4.32
C TRP A 183 21.51 -15.95 -3.90
N PHE A 184 22.13 -17.03 -4.37
CA PHE A 184 23.55 -17.30 -4.09
C PHE A 184 24.46 -16.17 -4.64
N ILE A 185 24.13 -15.64 -5.82
CA ILE A 185 24.83 -14.49 -6.42
C ILE A 185 24.60 -13.21 -5.59
N ASP A 186 23.36 -12.91 -5.18
CA ASP A 186 23.04 -11.81 -4.25
C ASP A 186 23.82 -11.90 -2.94
N GLN A 187 24.03 -13.10 -2.40
CA GLN A 187 24.86 -13.29 -1.20
C GLN A 187 26.33 -12.98 -1.48
N LYS A 188 26.91 -13.48 -2.59
CA LYS A 188 28.29 -13.15 -2.99
C LYS A 188 28.50 -11.66 -3.27
N ILE A 189 27.49 -10.97 -3.83
CA ILE A 189 27.50 -9.50 -4.01
C ILE A 189 27.50 -8.80 -2.64
N ASN A 190 26.62 -9.21 -1.73
CA ASN A 190 26.56 -8.66 -0.36
C ASN A 190 27.83 -8.96 0.46
N ASP A 191 28.49 -10.10 0.24
CA ASP A 191 29.76 -10.50 0.87
C ASP A 191 30.96 -9.72 0.31
N ARG A 192 30.96 -9.41 -1.00
CA ARG A 192 31.99 -8.56 -1.63
C ARG A 192 31.85 -7.12 -1.12
N GLY A 193 30.63 -6.57 -1.14
CA GLY A 193 30.33 -5.25 -0.60
C GLY A 193 30.95 -4.08 -1.36
N LEU A 194 30.39 -2.89 -1.16
CA LEU A 194 30.79 -1.66 -1.82
C LEU A 194 32.16 -1.21 -1.29
N PRO A 195 33.18 -0.97 -2.14
CA PRO A 195 34.44 -0.38 -1.69
C PRO A 195 34.22 1.10 -1.37
N ILE A 196 34.55 1.51 -0.14
CA ILE A 196 34.33 2.87 0.36
C ILE A 196 35.67 3.57 0.61
N ASP A 197 35.86 4.76 0.06
CA ASP A 197 36.90 5.67 0.52
C ASP A 197 36.51 6.23 1.90
N ARG A 198 36.87 5.45 2.92
CA ARG A 198 36.60 5.77 4.31
C ARG A 198 37.29 7.06 4.75
N ALA A 199 38.45 7.38 4.20
CA ALA A 199 39.20 8.58 4.55
C ALA A 199 38.50 9.84 4.01
N PHE A 200 37.97 9.78 2.78
CA PHE A 200 37.04 10.80 2.26
C PHE A 200 35.79 10.92 3.12
N VAL A 201 35.14 9.80 3.47
CA VAL A 201 33.89 9.81 4.28
C VAL A 201 34.12 10.46 5.65
N GLU A 202 35.20 10.12 6.34
CA GLU A 202 35.49 10.68 7.67
C GLU A 202 35.80 12.19 7.61
N ARG A 203 36.55 12.66 6.59
CA ARG A 203 36.79 14.10 6.36
C ARG A 203 35.51 14.83 5.97
N CYS A 204 34.78 14.33 4.97
CA CYS A 204 33.53 14.93 4.47
C CYS A 204 32.45 15.00 5.56
N ALA A 205 32.38 14.00 6.44
CA ALA A 205 31.49 14.03 7.62
C ALA A 205 31.91 15.12 8.63
N ALA A 206 33.20 15.28 8.90
CA ALA A 206 33.69 16.35 9.78
C ALA A 206 33.42 17.75 9.18
N THR A 207 33.59 17.92 7.87
CA THR A 207 33.24 19.16 7.14
C THR A 207 31.74 19.46 7.21
N ALA A 208 30.89 18.43 7.08
CA ALA A 208 29.44 18.56 7.25
C ALA A 208 29.05 18.94 8.69
N GLU A 209 29.68 18.32 9.70
CA GLU A 209 29.46 18.61 11.12
C GLU A 209 29.92 20.03 11.49
N ALA A 210 31.08 20.47 10.99
CA ALA A 210 31.59 21.83 11.18
C ALA A 210 30.66 22.89 10.56
N ASN A 211 30.20 22.69 9.33
CA ASN A 211 29.23 23.58 8.67
C ASN A 211 27.88 23.59 9.42
N ALA A 212 27.37 22.43 9.84
CA ALA A 212 26.12 22.35 10.60
C ALA A 212 26.22 23.05 11.97
N ASN A 213 27.37 22.98 12.65
CA ASN A 213 27.59 23.72 13.90
C ASN A 213 27.66 25.23 13.66
N ALA A 214 28.43 25.69 12.67
CA ALA A 214 28.52 27.11 12.32
C ALA A 214 27.15 27.71 11.95
N VAL A 215 26.38 27.03 11.09
CA VAL A 215 25.02 27.45 10.71
C VAL A 215 24.05 27.39 11.90
N THR A 216 24.22 26.43 12.82
CA THR A 216 23.42 26.36 14.06
C THR A 216 23.71 27.55 14.98
N ASP A 217 24.96 28.00 15.09
CA ASP A 217 25.34 29.12 15.94
C ASP A 217 24.97 30.48 15.32
N GLU A 218 25.05 30.61 13.99
CA GLU A 218 24.53 31.77 13.25
C GLU A 218 23.01 31.95 13.43
N VAL A 219 22.24 30.86 13.31
CA VAL A 219 20.78 30.92 13.56
C VAL A 219 20.47 31.28 15.02
N LYS A 220 21.22 30.75 16.00
CA LYS A 220 21.05 31.17 17.41
C LYS A 220 21.26 32.67 17.58
N LEU A 221 22.33 33.20 16.98
CA LEU A 221 22.71 34.62 17.08
C LEU A 221 21.64 35.55 16.48
N ARG A 222 20.96 35.13 15.41
CA ARG A 222 19.94 35.92 14.72
C ARG A 222 18.49 35.70 15.19
N THR A 223 18.20 34.67 16.00
CA THR A 223 16.80 34.28 16.32
C THR A 223 16.54 33.87 17.78
N ASP A 224 17.54 33.91 18.66
CA ASP A 224 17.47 33.42 20.06
C ASP A 224 16.99 31.95 20.22
N MET A 225 16.93 31.16 19.14
CA MET A 225 16.44 29.78 19.19
C MET A 225 17.40 28.85 19.93
N ALA A 226 17.02 28.42 21.13
CA ALA A 226 17.77 27.43 21.92
C ALA A 226 18.00 26.09 21.19
N ASN A 227 17.21 25.74 20.17
CA ASN A 227 17.41 24.57 19.31
C ASN A 227 16.92 24.82 17.86
N PRO A 228 17.80 25.29 16.95
CA PRO A 228 17.49 25.46 15.53
C PRO A 228 17.01 24.20 14.79
N GLY A 229 17.23 22.99 15.32
CA GLY A 229 16.63 21.76 14.77
C GLY A 229 15.12 21.64 15.03
N SER A 230 14.55 22.42 15.95
CA SER A 230 13.16 22.29 16.38
C SER A 230 12.18 22.96 15.42
N ARG A 231 11.38 22.16 14.68
CA ARG A 231 10.24 22.63 13.86
C ARG A 231 9.34 23.61 14.63
N ASN A 232 9.12 23.35 15.92
CA ASN A 232 8.17 24.13 16.71
C ASN A 232 8.74 25.48 17.16
N GLN A 233 10.07 25.65 17.26
CA GLN A 233 10.67 26.96 17.52
C GLN A 233 10.62 27.83 16.26
N TRP A 234 10.97 27.29 15.09
CA TRP A 234 10.83 28.00 13.83
C TRP A 234 9.39 28.44 13.51
N LEU A 235 8.39 27.59 13.77
CA LEU A 235 6.98 27.98 13.61
C LEU A 235 6.47 28.99 14.65
N ALA A 236 7.16 29.13 15.79
CA ALA A 236 6.85 30.19 16.75
C ALA A 236 7.53 31.52 16.36
N TRP A 237 8.77 31.45 15.89
CA TRP A 237 9.56 32.61 15.45
C TRP A 237 9.04 33.24 14.16
N LEU A 238 8.73 32.47 13.11
CA LEU A 238 8.11 33.04 11.91
C LEU A 238 6.83 33.82 12.24
N ARG A 239 6.08 33.39 13.27
CA ARG A 239 4.89 34.07 13.77
C ARG A 239 5.17 35.31 14.63
N SER A 240 6.33 35.45 15.27
CA SER A 240 6.74 36.75 15.85
C SER A 240 7.10 37.74 14.75
N GLU A 241 7.70 37.26 13.66
CA GLU A 241 8.04 38.07 12.49
C GLU A 241 6.85 38.29 11.52
N ASN A 242 5.62 37.96 11.96
CA ASN A 242 4.35 38.09 11.20
C ASN A 242 4.25 37.26 9.90
N VAL A 243 5.14 36.29 9.69
CA VAL A 243 5.11 35.32 8.58
C VAL A 243 4.33 34.08 9.01
N ASP A 244 3.08 33.90 8.53
CA ASP A 244 2.35 32.67 8.82
C ASP A 244 2.80 31.50 7.93
N ALA A 245 3.07 30.37 8.58
CA ALA A 245 3.55 29.15 7.96
C ALA A 245 2.76 27.96 8.53
N GLU A 246 2.02 27.26 7.65
CA GLU A 246 1.26 26.06 8.00
C GLU A 246 2.19 24.88 8.43
N ASP A 247 3.35 24.79 7.80
CA ASP A 247 4.43 23.88 8.17
C ASP A 247 5.79 24.35 7.65
N LEU A 248 6.79 23.46 7.72
CA LEU A 248 8.15 23.69 7.25
C LEU A 248 8.61 22.53 6.35
N LYS A 249 7.71 22.04 5.48
CA LYS A 249 8.05 21.16 4.35
C LYS A 249 8.72 21.98 3.25
N ALA A 250 9.47 21.32 2.36
CA ALA A 250 10.20 21.96 1.26
C ALA A 250 9.37 23.00 0.50
N GLY A 251 8.27 22.60 -0.16
CA GLY A 251 7.42 23.53 -0.93
C GLY A 251 6.78 24.69 -0.13
N THR A 252 6.68 24.58 1.21
CA THR A 252 6.29 25.72 2.05
C THR A 252 7.45 26.69 2.23
N VAL A 253 8.65 26.17 2.55
CA VAL A 253 9.89 26.96 2.69
C VAL A 253 10.29 27.61 1.37
N ASP A 254 10.23 26.87 0.25
CA ASP A 254 10.58 27.38 -1.08
C ASP A 254 9.66 28.53 -1.50
N ARG A 255 8.34 28.41 -1.27
CA ARG A 255 7.35 29.49 -1.46
C ARG A 255 7.73 30.75 -0.67
N LEU A 256 8.02 30.60 0.63
CA LEU A 256 8.38 31.73 1.51
C LEU A 256 9.70 32.39 1.08
N ARG A 257 10.68 31.60 0.61
CA ARG A 257 11.95 32.12 0.06
C ARG A 257 11.77 32.91 -1.24
N THR A 258 10.77 32.57 -2.04
CA THR A 258 10.43 33.30 -3.27
C THR A 258 9.49 34.49 -3.05
N ASP A 259 8.95 34.68 -1.84
CA ASP A 259 8.01 35.76 -1.56
C ASP A 259 8.73 37.09 -1.31
N THR A 260 8.63 38.02 -2.26
CA THR A 260 9.21 39.36 -2.16
C THR A 260 8.52 40.25 -1.11
N GLY A 261 7.40 39.81 -0.52
CA GLY A 261 6.77 40.44 0.63
C GLY A 261 7.39 40.05 1.98
N ILE A 262 8.32 39.09 2.00
CA ILE A 262 9.05 38.65 3.19
C ILE A 262 10.45 39.29 3.23
N ASP A 263 10.87 39.69 4.43
CA ASP A 263 12.17 40.31 4.66
C ASP A 263 13.33 39.44 4.16
N GLU A 264 14.38 40.07 3.65
CA GLU A 264 15.60 39.42 3.18
C GLU A 264 16.28 38.64 4.30
N ASP A 265 16.34 39.21 5.52
CA ASP A 265 16.91 38.54 6.69
C ASP A 265 16.16 37.25 7.04
N ILE A 266 14.84 37.21 6.84
CA ILE A 266 14.01 36.03 7.10
C ILE A 266 14.20 34.99 5.99
N ARG A 267 14.34 35.42 4.73
CA ARG A 267 14.62 34.52 3.59
C ARG A 267 15.99 33.84 3.72
N ASP A 268 17.02 34.58 4.14
CA ASP A 268 18.34 34.04 4.49
C ASP A 268 18.27 33.01 5.62
N LEU A 269 17.54 33.30 6.69
CA LEU A 269 17.36 32.38 7.81
C LEU A 269 16.60 31.10 7.40
N LEU A 270 15.64 31.19 6.48
CA LEU A 270 15.00 30.02 5.87
C LEU A 270 15.96 29.19 5.01
N ASP A 271 17.01 29.81 4.44
CA ASP A 271 18.09 29.09 3.74
C ASP A 271 19.07 28.40 4.69
N LEU A 272 19.52 29.08 5.75
CA LEU A 272 20.29 28.45 6.83
C LEU A 272 19.51 27.26 7.46
N ARG A 273 18.18 27.41 7.60
CA ARG A 273 17.29 26.30 7.99
C ARG A 273 17.30 25.15 6.98
N ARG A 274 17.23 25.44 5.67
CA ARG A 274 17.26 24.45 4.59
C ARG A 274 18.57 23.67 4.59
N GLU A 275 19.68 24.34 4.87
CA GLU A 275 21.02 23.75 5.03
C GLU A 275 21.12 22.81 6.24
N LEU A 276 20.55 23.17 7.40
CA LEU A 276 20.47 22.28 8.58
C LEU A 276 19.49 21.11 8.39
N ALA A 277 18.44 21.29 7.59
CA ALA A 277 17.44 20.25 7.31
C ALA A 277 17.90 19.19 6.28
N ALA A 278 19.16 19.24 5.82
CA ALA A 278 19.72 18.40 4.77
C ALA A 278 19.93 16.93 5.16
N THR A 279 18.83 16.19 5.38
CA THR A 279 18.80 14.78 5.81
C THR A 279 19.68 13.83 4.98
N SER A 280 20.03 14.18 3.74
CA SER A 280 20.96 13.40 2.92
C SER A 280 22.35 13.23 3.55
N LEU A 281 22.84 14.18 4.34
CA LEU A 281 24.18 14.11 4.95
C LEU A 281 24.30 13.00 6.01
N SER A 282 23.19 12.61 6.65
CA SER A 282 23.16 11.45 7.57
C SER A 282 23.55 10.10 6.91
N LYS A 283 23.62 10.05 5.58
CA LYS A 283 24.19 8.91 4.85
C LYS A 283 25.71 8.79 5.08
N LEU A 284 26.43 9.89 5.32
CA LEU A 284 27.86 9.87 5.64
C LEU A 284 28.11 9.17 6.99
N ASP A 285 27.30 9.46 8.01
CA ASP A 285 27.33 8.73 9.29
C ASP A 285 27.08 7.24 9.09
N LYS A 286 26.18 6.87 8.17
CA LYS A 286 25.93 5.45 7.84
C LYS A 286 27.09 4.78 7.12
N LEU A 287 27.80 5.49 6.24
CA LEU A 287 29.04 4.95 5.65
C LEU A 287 30.12 4.76 6.74
N LYS A 288 30.31 5.76 7.61
CA LYS A 288 31.26 5.77 8.74
C LYS A 288 30.98 4.67 9.78
N ASP A 289 29.73 4.47 10.16
CA ASP A 289 29.30 3.49 11.17
C ASP A 289 29.33 2.03 10.69
N ALA A 290 29.08 1.79 9.40
CA ALA A 290 28.75 0.46 8.88
C ALA A 290 29.82 -0.18 7.98
N THR A 291 30.84 0.57 7.57
CA THR A 291 31.96 0.03 6.77
C THR A 291 32.83 -0.89 7.63
N CYS A 292 33.17 -2.07 7.12
CA CYS A 292 34.05 -3.03 7.78
C CYS A 292 35.50 -2.51 7.89
N ARG A 293 36.36 -3.19 8.66
CA ARG A 293 37.78 -2.75 8.83
C ARG A 293 38.57 -2.74 7.52
N ASP A 294 38.19 -3.57 6.55
CA ASP A 294 38.79 -3.65 5.21
C ASP A 294 38.30 -2.58 4.22
N GLY A 295 37.51 -1.60 4.68
CA GLY A 295 37.01 -0.51 3.84
C GLY A 295 35.80 -0.87 2.97
N ARG A 296 35.18 -2.05 3.17
CA ARG A 296 34.00 -2.48 2.39
C ARG A 296 32.71 -2.42 3.20
N LEU A 297 31.65 -1.89 2.58
CA LEU A 297 30.30 -1.80 3.14
C LEU A 297 29.42 -2.92 2.59
N ARG A 298 28.96 -3.80 3.48
CA ARG A 298 28.32 -5.09 3.13
C ARG A 298 26.87 -5.18 3.59
N GLY A 299 26.09 -6.06 2.97
CA GLY A 299 24.69 -6.31 3.37
C GLY A 299 23.70 -5.20 2.99
N THR A 300 24.03 -4.41 1.96
CA THR A 300 23.22 -3.26 1.49
C THR A 300 22.03 -3.68 0.63
N LEU A 301 21.98 -4.92 0.13
CA LEU A 301 20.95 -5.42 -0.78
C LEU A 301 20.10 -6.51 -0.13
N THR A 302 18.79 -6.43 -0.33
CA THR A 302 17.81 -7.43 0.12
C THR A 302 17.19 -8.14 -1.08
N PHE A 303 17.57 -9.39 -1.29
CA PHE A 303 16.97 -10.27 -2.29
C PHE A 303 15.45 -10.36 -2.13
N LEU A 304 14.74 -10.21 -3.27
CA LEU A 304 13.28 -10.12 -3.37
C LEU A 304 12.66 -9.08 -2.41
N GLY A 305 13.41 -8.03 -2.09
CA GLY A 305 13.00 -6.98 -1.15
C GLY A 305 11.80 -6.13 -1.59
N ALA A 306 11.46 -6.14 -2.88
CA ALA A 306 10.17 -5.74 -3.43
C ALA A 306 9.43 -6.99 -3.96
N PRO A 307 8.82 -7.81 -3.08
CA PRO A 307 8.43 -9.18 -3.40
C PRO A 307 7.26 -9.31 -4.39
N ARG A 308 6.56 -8.20 -4.68
CA ARG A 308 5.46 -8.16 -5.67
C ARG A 308 5.96 -8.19 -7.12
N THR A 309 7.10 -7.56 -7.42
CA THR A 309 7.73 -7.57 -8.75
C THR A 309 8.94 -8.51 -8.81
N GLY A 310 9.59 -8.73 -7.67
CA GLY A 310 10.85 -9.48 -7.55
C GLY A 310 12.10 -8.58 -7.57
N ARG A 311 11.97 -7.25 -7.70
CA ARG A 311 13.12 -6.34 -7.57
C ARG A 311 13.73 -6.44 -6.16
N TRP A 312 15.02 -6.17 -6.06
CA TRP A 312 15.74 -6.03 -4.80
C TRP A 312 15.34 -4.71 -4.11
N SER A 313 15.56 -4.61 -2.80
CA SER A 313 15.49 -3.34 -2.08
C SER A 313 16.76 -3.05 -1.30
N GLY A 314 17.06 -1.77 -1.08
CA GLY A 314 18.19 -1.32 -0.28
C GLY A 314 17.94 -1.45 1.22
N LYS A 315 18.99 -1.82 1.96
CA LYS A 315 19.02 -1.95 3.42
C LYS A 315 20.25 -1.20 3.95
N LEU A 316 20.19 -0.70 5.19
CA LEU A 316 21.29 -0.02 5.90
C LEU A 316 21.75 1.31 5.26
N PHE A 317 22.40 1.24 4.10
CA PHE A 317 22.71 2.36 3.19
C PHE A 317 22.09 1.99 1.84
N GLN A 318 21.05 2.73 1.42
CA GLN A 318 20.24 2.39 0.24
C GLN A 318 20.81 3.04 -1.04
N PRO A 319 21.51 2.30 -1.93
CA PRO A 319 22.20 2.92 -3.06
C PRO A 319 21.22 3.39 -4.15
N GLN A 320 20.00 2.82 -4.17
CA GLN A 320 18.91 3.27 -5.05
C GLN A 320 18.39 4.68 -4.72
N ASN A 321 18.59 5.13 -3.47
CA ASN A 321 18.02 6.37 -2.90
C ASN A 321 19.09 7.44 -2.60
N LEU A 322 20.16 7.47 -3.41
CA LEU A 322 21.18 8.53 -3.35
C LEU A 322 20.70 9.77 -4.11
N PRO A 323 20.84 11.00 -3.54
CA PRO A 323 20.38 12.22 -4.19
C PRO A 323 21.08 12.41 -5.54
N ARG A 324 20.41 12.94 -6.56
CA ARG A 324 21.11 13.27 -7.84
C ARG A 324 22.12 14.38 -7.59
N GLY A 325 23.29 14.30 -8.20
CA GLY A 325 24.34 15.32 -8.03
C GLY A 325 23.97 16.63 -8.72
N LEU A 326 24.34 17.75 -8.10
CA LEU A 326 24.27 19.09 -8.71
C LEU A 326 25.55 19.45 -9.48
N LEU A 327 26.68 18.89 -9.05
CA LEU A 327 28.02 19.11 -9.63
C LEU A 327 28.14 18.51 -11.03
N LYS A 328 28.78 19.24 -11.96
CA LYS A 328 29.23 18.70 -13.24
C LYS A 328 30.42 17.74 -13.03
N GLU A 329 30.69 16.87 -13.99
CA GLU A 329 31.81 15.90 -13.92
C GLU A 329 33.17 16.57 -13.61
N SER A 330 33.44 17.72 -14.24
CA SER A 330 34.65 18.52 -14.01
C SER A 330 34.74 19.17 -12.62
N GLU A 331 33.61 19.32 -11.92
CA GLU A 331 33.50 19.97 -10.61
C GLU A 331 33.62 18.98 -9.45
N ILE A 332 33.40 17.68 -9.72
CA ILE A 332 33.43 16.61 -8.70
C ILE A 332 34.80 16.53 -8.00
N LEU A 333 35.91 16.53 -8.74
CA LEU A 333 37.24 16.40 -8.14
C LEU A 333 37.67 17.64 -7.33
N PRO A 334 37.49 18.90 -7.83
CA PRO A 334 37.69 20.09 -7.01
C PRO A 334 36.80 20.13 -5.75
N ALA A 335 35.51 19.86 -5.88
CA ALA A 335 34.58 19.86 -4.74
C ALA A 335 34.95 18.78 -3.71
N ARG A 336 35.38 17.59 -4.15
CA ARG A 336 35.90 16.55 -3.25
C ARG A 336 37.12 17.04 -2.49
N ALA A 337 38.11 17.60 -3.18
CA ALA A 337 39.36 18.06 -2.54
C ALA A 337 39.09 19.15 -1.48
N LEU A 338 38.19 20.09 -1.75
CA LEU A 338 37.79 21.12 -0.78
C LEU A 338 37.02 20.52 0.43
N ALA A 339 36.11 19.57 0.17
CA ALA A 339 35.39 18.84 1.21
C ALA A 339 36.30 17.98 2.10
N GLU A 340 37.44 17.53 1.56
CA GLU A 340 38.49 16.83 2.30
C GLU A 340 39.42 17.77 3.07
N ALA A 341 39.71 18.96 2.52
CA ALA A 341 40.49 19.99 3.19
C ALA A 341 39.74 20.66 4.36
N GLY A 342 38.41 20.48 4.44
CA GLY A 342 37.56 21.19 5.40
C GLY A 342 37.25 22.63 4.99
N ASP A 343 37.50 22.99 3.72
CA ASP A 343 37.39 24.37 3.23
C ASP A 343 35.94 24.73 2.86
N VAL A 344 35.12 24.87 3.92
CA VAL A 344 33.74 25.36 3.87
C VAL A 344 33.65 26.74 3.20
N GLY A 345 34.70 27.57 3.35
CA GLY A 345 34.77 28.91 2.74
C GLY A 345 34.82 28.85 1.22
N SER A 346 35.80 28.15 0.66
CA SER A 346 35.91 27.99 -0.80
C SER A 346 34.72 27.23 -1.40
N ILE A 347 34.13 26.26 -0.69
CA ILE A 347 32.88 25.61 -1.16
C ILE A 347 31.76 26.64 -1.27
N ARG A 348 31.56 27.47 -0.23
CA ARG A 348 30.50 28.50 -0.22
C ARG A 348 30.75 29.59 -1.27
N MET A 349 32.01 29.94 -1.55
CA MET A 349 32.38 30.89 -2.61
C MET A 349 32.21 30.37 -4.05
N LEU A 350 32.11 29.05 -4.25
CA LEU A 350 32.03 28.43 -5.58
C LEU A 350 30.65 27.87 -5.94
N TRP A 351 29.80 27.58 -4.94
CA TRP A 351 28.50 26.92 -5.13
C TRP A 351 27.37 27.45 -4.21
N ASP A 352 27.61 28.52 -3.45
CA ASP A 352 26.68 29.23 -2.54
C ASP A 352 26.16 28.42 -1.31
N GLU A 353 25.80 27.15 -1.50
CA GLU A 353 25.33 26.23 -0.45
C GLU A 353 26.30 25.06 -0.24
N VAL A 354 26.67 24.75 1.01
CA VAL A 354 27.66 23.72 1.32
C VAL A 354 27.00 22.33 1.42
N SER A 355 25.87 22.23 2.14
CA SER A 355 25.14 20.95 2.29
C SER A 355 24.76 20.26 0.96
N PRO A 356 24.29 20.95 -0.11
CA PRO A 356 23.98 20.30 -1.40
C PRO A 356 25.22 19.83 -2.17
N VAL A 357 26.35 20.52 -2.04
CA VAL A 357 27.65 20.07 -2.60
C VAL A 357 28.09 18.78 -1.91
N LEU A 358 28.15 18.79 -0.57
CA LEU A 358 28.51 17.60 0.21
C LEU A 358 27.53 16.43 -0.05
N ALA A 359 26.24 16.71 -0.20
CA ALA A 359 25.24 15.70 -0.56
C ALA A 359 25.43 15.13 -1.98
N SER A 360 25.89 15.94 -2.93
CA SER A 360 26.23 15.50 -4.29
C SER A 360 27.43 14.55 -4.30
N LEU A 361 28.41 14.80 -3.43
CA LEU A 361 29.62 13.98 -3.31
C LEU A 361 29.39 12.60 -2.68
N ILE A 362 28.23 12.31 -2.06
CA ILE A 362 27.95 11.03 -1.37
C ILE A 362 28.14 9.81 -2.29
N ARG A 363 27.84 9.89 -3.60
CA ARG A 363 28.13 8.76 -4.53
C ARG A 363 29.63 8.46 -4.59
N THR A 364 30.46 9.49 -4.61
CA THR A 364 31.92 9.39 -4.76
C THR A 364 32.62 8.82 -3.53
N ALA A 365 31.90 8.62 -2.43
CA ALA A 365 32.40 7.80 -1.33
C ALA A 365 32.58 6.33 -1.72
N ILE A 366 31.81 5.84 -2.70
CA ILE A 366 32.05 4.54 -3.34
C ILE A 366 33.16 4.77 -4.38
N ALA A 367 34.31 4.13 -4.17
CA ALA A 367 35.52 4.36 -4.93
C ALA A 367 36.30 3.06 -5.16
N ALA A 368 36.94 2.92 -6.32
CA ALA A 368 37.76 1.76 -6.61
C ALA A 368 39.00 1.71 -5.68
N PRO A 369 39.38 0.51 -5.18
CA PRO A 369 40.67 0.33 -4.50
C PRO A 369 41.86 0.69 -5.40
N PRO A 370 43.06 0.96 -4.82
CA PRO A 370 44.29 1.13 -5.60
C PRO A 370 44.54 -0.05 -6.55
N GLY A 371 44.96 0.23 -7.79
CA GLY A 371 45.14 -0.79 -8.83
C GLY A 371 43.84 -1.24 -9.52
N ARG A 372 42.67 -0.70 -9.12
CA ARG A 372 41.36 -1.07 -9.66
C ARG A 372 40.62 0.12 -10.25
N LYS A 373 39.65 -0.18 -11.11
CA LYS A 373 38.60 0.75 -11.57
C LYS A 373 37.21 0.15 -11.33
N LEU A 374 36.22 1.02 -11.21
CA LEU A 374 34.81 0.64 -11.28
C LEU A 374 34.41 0.54 -12.76
N VAL A 375 33.60 -0.46 -13.08
CA VAL A 375 33.06 -0.72 -14.41
C VAL A 375 31.55 -0.87 -14.27
N CYS A 376 30.78 -0.12 -15.06
CA CYS A 376 29.33 0.03 -14.88
C CYS A 376 28.58 -0.16 -16.20
N ALA A 377 27.42 -0.83 -16.18
CA ALA A 377 26.50 -0.93 -17.31
C ALA A 377 25.03 -0.86 -16.87
N ASP A 378 24.21 -0.10 -17.60
CA ASP A 378 22.79 0.20 -17.33
C ASP A 378 21.94 -0.14 -18.56
N LEU A 379 20.86 -0.91 -18.37
CA LEU A 379 19.99 -1.36 -19.47
C LEU A 379 19.11 -0.22 -19.99
N ALA A 380 19.29 0.18 -21.24
CA ALA A 380 18.68 1.36 -21.83
C ALA A 380 17.14 1.25 -21.86
N SER A 381 16.47 1.98 -20.95
CA SER A 381 15.01 2.05 -20.84
C SER A 381 14.31 0.68 -20.82
N ILE A 382 14.89 -0.30 -20.11
CA ILE A 382 14.47 -1.71 -20.16
C ILE A 382 12.98 -1.94 -19.89
N GLU A 383 12.35 -1.17 -19.01
CA GLU A 383 10.89 -1.26 -18.77
C GLU A 383 10.08 -0.83 -20.01
N THR A 384 10.55 0.14 -20.80
CA THR A 384 9.92 0.52 -22.08
C THR A 384 10.15 -0.55 -23.16
N VAL A 385 11.36 -1.12 -23.25
CA VAL A 385 11.67 -2.24 -24.17
C VAL A 385 10.77 -3.45 -23.85
N MET A 386 10.69 -3.82 -22.57
CA MET A 386 9.92 -4.97 -22.11
C MET A 386 8.41 -4.76 -22.21
N LEU A 387 7.90 -3.52 -22.07
CA LEU A 387 6.51 -3.20 -22.39
C LEU A 387 6.23 -3.36 -23.89
N GLY A 388 7.10 -2.81 -24.74
CA GLY A 388 6.98 -2.93 -26.20
C GLY A 388 6.98 -4.38 -26.66
N TRP A 389 7.84 -5.21 -26.07
CA TRP A 389 7.92 -6.65 -26.34
C TRP A 389 6.70 -7.41 -25.82
N ALA A 390 6.31 -7.21 -24.56
CA ALA A 390 5.18 -7.91 -23.94
C ALA A 390 3.82 -7.59 -24.59
N ALA A 391 3.69 -6.40 -25.18
CA ALA A 391 2.51 -5.94 -25.91
C ALA A 391 2.62 -6.09 -27.44
N GLU A 392 3.68 -6.74 -27.96
CA GLU A 392 3.95 -6.92 -29.40
C GLU A 392 3.96 -5.60 -30.21
N CYS A 393 4.24 -4.48 -29.54
CA CYS A 393 4.16 -3.12 -30.07
C CYS A 393 5.43 -2.78 -30.89
N SER A 394 5.41 -3.18 -32.17
CA SER A 394 6.49 -2.90 -33.14
C SER A 394 6.93 -1.43 -33.18
N SER A 395 6.00 -0.49 -32.98
CA SER A 395 6.29 0.95 -32.91
C SER A 395 7.25 1.33 -31.76
N ILE A 396 7.24 0.61 -30.64
CA ILE A 396 8.20 0.79 -29.53
C ILE A 396 9.51 0.04 -29.82
N LEU A 397 9.42 -1.23 -30.25
CA LEU A 397 10.58 -2.08 -30.50
C LEU A 397 11.54 -1.43 -31.51
N ARG A 398 10.99 -0.94 -32.62
CA ARG A 398 11.73 -0.30 -33.72
C ARG A 398 12.56 0.93 -33.29
N VAL A 399 12.17 1.62 -32.23
CA VAL A 399 12.95 2.74 -31.67
C VAL A 399 14.33 2.25 -31.21
N PHE A 400 14.36 1.11 -30.52
CA PHE A 400 15.58 0.53 -29.96
C PHE A 400 16.38 -0.26 -31.00
N GLU A 401 15.71 -0.91 -31.96
CA GLU A 401 16.34 -1.52 -33.15
C GLU A 401 17.12 -0.47 -33.97
N GLU A 402 16.54 0.73 -34.16
CA GLU A 402 17.20 1.85 -34.83
C GLU A 402 18.16 2.64 -33.91
N GLY A 403 18.45 2.16 -32.70
CA GLY A 403 19.41 2.76 -31.75
C GLY A 403 19.00 4.13 -31.19
N ARG A 404 17.69 4.45 -31.20
CA ARG A 404 17.18 5.78 -30.83
C ARG A 404 16.80 5.89 -29.35
N ASP A 405 16.87 7.11 -28.85
CA ASP A 405 16.34 7.50 -27.55
C ASP A 405 14.80 7.61 -27.61
N ALA A 406 14.09 6.78 -26.84
CA ALA A 406 12.63 6.71 -26.86
C ALA A 406 11.92 8.00 -26.40
N TYR A 407 12.57 8.84 -25.59
CA TYR A 407 12.00 10.12 -25.19
C TYR A 407 12.13 11.17 -26.32
N LYS A 408 13.26 11.18 -27.03
CA LYS A 408 13.44 11.98 -28.25
C LYS A 408 12.49 11.53 -29.36
N ASP A 409 12.39 10.23 -29.61
CA ASP A 409 11.60 9.71 -30.72
C ASP A 409 10.09 9.93 -30.48
N PHE A 410 9.60 9.69 -29.25
CA PHE A 410 8.23 10.04 -28.88
C PHE A 410 7.94 11.55 -28.99
N GLY A 411 8.87 12.39 -28.50
CA GLY A 411 8.76 13.84 -28.60
C GLY A 411 8.75 14.35 -30.05
N SER A 412 9.61 13.78 -30.90
CA SER A 412 9.73 14.08 -32.32
C SER A 412 8.45 13.73 -33.08
N ARG A 413 7.96 12.49 -32.95
CA ARG A 413 6.84 11.99 -33.75
C ARG A 413 5.47 12.47 -33.25
N TYR A 414 5.25 12.53 -31.92
CA TYR A 414 3.90 12.59 -31.35
C TYR A 414 3.60 13.79 -30.42
N LEU A 415 4.61 14.61 -30.04
CA LEU A 415 4.39 15.79 -29.19
C LEU A 415 4.72 17.12 -29.88
N PHE A 416 5.88 17.22 -30.53
CA PHE A 416 6.42 18.47 -31.06
C PHE A 416 6.47 18.53 -32.59
N HIS A 417 6.38 17.37 -33.27
CA HIS A 417 6.43 17.25 -34.73
C HIS A 417 7.67 17.90 -35.38
N VAL A 418 8.80 17.86 -34.67
CA VAL A 418 10.13 18.31 -35.17
C VAL A 418 11.02 17.10 -35.47
N PRO A 419 11.99 17.21 -36.40
CA PRO A 419 12.95 16.14 -36.68
C PRO A 419 13.70 15.65 -35.43
N TYR A 420 14.01 14.35 -35.39
CA TYR A 420 14.62 13.68 -34.22
C TYR A 420 15.90 14.37 -33.72
N ASP A 421 16.79 14.77 -34.63
CA ASP A 421 18.06 15.43 -34.30
C ASP A 421 17.90 16.86 -33.80
N GLN A 422 16.74 17.48 -34.06
CA GLN A 422 16.38 18.83 -33.60
C GLN A 422 15.71 18.83 -32.21
N ILE A 423 15.43 17.66 -31.62
CA ILE A 423 14.89 17.59 -30.25
C ILE A 423 15.92 18.07 -29.24
N THR A 424 15.61 19.22 -28.62
CA THR A 424 16.39 19.82 -27.55
C THR A 424 16.40 18.97 -26.27
N LYS A 425 17.39 19.21 -25.40
CA LYS A 425 17.46 18.58 -24.05
C LYS A 425 16.18 18.84 -23.24
N THR A 426 15.58 20.04 -23.37
CA THR A 426 14.32 20.42 -22.73
C THR A 426 13.15 19.60 -23.28
N GLN A 427 12.95 19.55 -24.60
CA GLN A 427 11.88 18.75 -25.22
C GLN A 427 11.98 17.25 -24.89
N ARG A 428 13.20 16.68 -24.87
CA ARG A 428 13.43 15.31 -24.39
C ARG A 428 12.96 15.14 -22.94
N SER A 429 13.24 16.11 -22.07
CA SER A 429 12.80 16.10 -20.67
C SER A 429 11.27 16.19 -20.55
N LEU A 430 10.60 17.04 -21.34
CA LEU A 430 9.14 17.14 -21.39
C LEU A 430 8.47 15.83 -21.87
N SER A 431 9.15 15.08 -22.74
CA SER A 431 8.64 13.81 -23.29
C SER A 431 8.80 12.64 -22.31
N LYS A 432 9.85 12.64 -21.49
CA LYS A 432 10.22 11.52 -20.60
C LYS A 432 9.10 11.07 -19.63
N PRO A 433 8.39 11.98 -18.91
CA PRO A 433 7.30 11.57 -18.02
C PRO A 433 6.18 10.81 -18.74
N ALA A 434 5.88 11.16 -20.00
CA ALA A 434 4.82 10.51 -20.76
C ALA A 434 5.17 9.07 -21.11
N VAL A 435 6.37 8.83 -21.65
CA VAL A 435 6.84 7.48 -22.02
C VAL A 435 6.94 6.56 -20.79
N LEU A 436 7.43 7.08 -19.66
CA LEU A 436 7.58 6.29 -18.43
C LEU A 436 6.26 6.11 -17.66
N GLY A 437 5.41 7.13 -17.60
CA GLY A 437 4.17 7.09 -16.82
C GLY A 437 3.02 6.42 -17.58
N CYS A 438 2.80 6.80 -18.84
CA CYS A 438 1.66 6.31 -19.60
C CYS A 438 1.74 4.83 -19.97
N GLY A 439 2.95 4.23 -19.99
CA GLY A 439 3.14 2.79 -20.12
C GLY A 439 2.54 1.94 -18.98
N TYR A 440 2.19 2.59 -17.86
CA TYR A 440 1.50 2.00 -16.69
C TYR A 440 0.06 2.54 -16.55
N GLY A 441 -0.63 2.79 -17.67
CA GLY A 441 -2.03 3.23 -17.69
C GLY A 441 -2.30 4.64 -17.12
N MET A 442 -1.27 5.42 -16.80
CA MET A 442 -1.36 6.66 -16.02
C MET A 442 -2.31 7.72 -16.62
N ALA A 443 -2.98 8.45 -15.72
CA ALA A 443 -3.96 9.50 -15.98
C ALA A 443 -3.32 10.90 -16.13
N ALA A 444 -4.04 11.88 -16.67
CA ALA A 444 -3.52 13.25 -16.88
C ALA A 444 -3.01 13.93 -15.60
N ARG A 445 -3.80 13.97 -14.50
CA ARG A 445 -3.32 14.49 -13.19
C ARG A 445 -2.18 13.66 -12.61
N GLY A 446 -2.19 12.34 -12.84
CA GLY A 446 -1.11 11.45 -12.43
C GLY A 446 0.20 11.79 -13.14
N LEU A 447 0.15 11.97 -14.45
CA LEU A 447 1.28 12.38 -15.29
C LEU A 447 1.78 13.77 -14.92
N GLN A 448 0.89 14.72 -14.63
CA GLN A 448 1.25 16.05 -14.13
C GLN A 448 2.03 15.96 -12.80
N ALA A 449 1.55 15.16 -11.83
CA ALA A 449 2.24 14.96 -10.56
C ALA A 449 3.58 14.21 -10.72
N TYR A 450 3.62 13.21 -11.61
CA TYR A 450 4.82 12.44 -11.93
C TYR A 450 5.89 13.26 -12.65
N ALA A 451 5.49 14.16 -13.56
CA ALA A 451 6.38 15.07 -14.27
C ALA A 451 7.14 16.01 -13.33
N ARG A 452 6.49 16.52 -12.27
CA ARG A 452 7.15 17.34 -11.23
C ARG A 452 8.31 16.60 -10.57
N GLY A 453 8.24 15.28 -10.44
CA GLY A 453 9.34 14.44 -9.94
C GLY A 453 10.60 14.43 -10.82
N PHE A 454 10.50 14.89 -12.07
CA PHE A 454 11.62 15.10 -12.99
C PHE A 454 12.02 16.58 -13.13
N GLY A 455 11.46 17.49 -12.31
CA GLY A 455 11.61 18.93 -12.48
C GLY A 455 10.86 19.47 -13.71
N VAL A 456 9.83 18.75 -14.20
CA VAL A 456 9.03 19.15 -15.35
C VAL A 456 7.64 19.58 -14.88
N GLU A 457 7.34 20.86 -15.09
CA GLU A 457 5.97 21.36 -14.94
C GLU A 457 5.19 21.11 -16.23
N LEU A 458 3.97 20.59 -16.10
CA LEU A 458 2.97 20.49 -17.17
C LEU A 458 1.65 21.08 -16.66
N THR A 459 0.92 21.80 -17.50
CA THR A 459 -0.50 22.06 -17.25
C THR A 459 -1.31 20.76 -17.33
N LEU A 460 -2.52 20.76 -16.78
CA LEU A 460 -3.37 19.56 -16.81
C LEU A 460 -3.80 19.18 -18.24
N ASP A 461 -4.00 20.15 -19.14
CA ASP A 461 -4.25 19.80 -20.54
C ASP A 461 -2.97 19.32 -21.25
N GLU A 462 -1.78 19.87 -21.00
CA GLU A 462 -0.54 19.31 -21.56
C GLU A 462 -0.34 17.85 -21.17
N ALA A 463 -0.48 17.53 -19.87
CA ALA A 463 -0.47 16.15 -19.42
C ALA A 463 -1.62 15.33 -20.07
N GLY A 464 -2.79 15.93 -20.28
CA GLY A 464 -3.89 15.33 -21.04
C GLY A 464 -3.54 15.03 -22.51
N ARG A 465 -2.90 15.97 -23.22
CA ARG A 465 -2.41 15.82 -24.59
C ARG A 465 -1.34 14.74 -24.66
N HIS A 466 -0.40 14.71 -23.72
CA HIS A 466 0.65 13.69 -23.64
C HIS A 466 0.07 12.28 -23.42
N VAL A 467 -0.90 12.12 -22.51
CA VAL A 467 -1.61 10.83 -22.29
C VAL A 467 -2.38 10.40 -23.55
N ARG A 468 -3.07 11.32 -24.23
CA ARG A 468 -3.80 11.04 -25.48
C ARG A 468 -2.85 10.63 -26.61
N ALA A 469 -1.75 11.37 -26.78
CA ALA A 469 -0.70 11.08 -27.77
C ALA A 469 -0.06 9.70 -27.54
N TYR A 470 0.29 9.36 -26.29
CA TYR A 470 0.88 8.05 -25.98
C TYR A 470 -0.07 6.89 -26.31
N ARG A 471 -1.34 6.98 -25.89
CA ARG A 471 -2.33 5.91 -26.16
C ARG A 471 -2.72 5.79 -27.63
N ALA A 472 -2.59 6.86 -28.41
CA ALA A 472 -2.80 6.85 -29.86
C ALA A 472 -1.56 6.37 -30.64
N ALA A 473 -0.34 6.58 -30.10
CA ALA A 473 0.91 6.10 -30.68
C ALA A 473 1.13 4.59 -30.46
N TYR A 474 0.66 4.07 -29.32
CA TYR A 474 0.88 2.69 -28.86
C TYR A 474 -0.43 2.01 -28.44
N PRO A 475 -1.37 1.76 -29.37
CA PRO A 475 -2.66 1.14 -29.04
C PRO A 475 -2.52 -0.30 -28.53
N GLU A 476 -1.52 -1.05 -28.99
CA GLU A 476 -1.27 -2.45 -28.61
C GLU A 476 -0.95 -2.57 -27.11
N VAL A 477 -0.22 -1.58 -26.58
CA VAL A 477 0.07 -1.43 -25.14
C VAL A 477 -1.21 -1.27 -24.31
N VAL A 478 -2.23 -0.59 -24.85
CA VAL A 478 -3.52 -0.45 -24.16
C VAL A 478 -4.27 -1.78 -24.14
N THR A 479 -4.36 -2.45 -25.30
CA THR A 479 -4.99 -3.78 -25.43
C THR A 479 -4.31 -4.84 -24.56
N PHE A 480 -2.98 -4.77 -24.39
CA PHE A 480 -2.23 -5.66 -23.52
C PHE A 480 -2.66 -5.55 -22.05
N TRP A 481 -2.88 -4.33 -21.53
CA TRP A 481 -3.36 -4.15 -20.16
C TRP A 481 -4.74 -4.82 -19.95
N ASP A 482 -5.68 -4.57 -20.86
CA ASP A 482 -7.04 -5.09 -20.79
C ASP A 482 -7.06 -6.63 -20.86
N ALA A 483 -6.22 -7.23 -21.71
CA ALA A 483 -6.10 -8.68 -21.87
C ALA A 483 -5.48 -9.36 -20.64
N VAL A 484 -4.40 -8.79 -20.08
CA VAL A 484 -3.73 -9.25 -18.84
C VAL A 484 -4.72 -9.30 -17.69
N GLU A 485 -5.56 -8.28 -17.58
CA GLU A 485 -6.55 -8.15 -16.52
C GLU A 485 -7.67 -9.18 -16.63
N GLN A 486 -8.29 -9.30 -17.80
CA GLN A 486 -9.35 -10.28 -18.06
C GLN A 486 -8.87 -11.72 -17.79
N ALA A 487 -7.63 -12.04 -18.17
CA ALA A 487 -7.02 -13.34 -17.88
C ALA A 487 -6.81 -13.57 -16.36
N ALA A 488 -6.43 -12.54 -15.61
CA ALA A 488 -6.28 -12.63 -14.15
C ALA A 488 -7.64 -12.84 -13.44
N PHE A 489 -8.69 -12.13 -13.84
CA PHE A 489 -10.05 -12.33 -13.34
C PHE A 489 -10.58 -13.74 -13.65
N ALA A 490 -10.53 -14.14 -14.94
CA ALA A 490 -11.06 -15.44 -15.38
C ALA A 490 -10.32 -16.62 -14.74
N ALA A 491 -9.00 -16.53 -14.53
CA ALA A 491 -8.23 -17.55 -13.82
C ALA A 491 -8.65 -17.71 -12.35
N VAL A 492 -9.06 -16.62 -11.69
CA VAL A 492 -9.46 -16.64 -10.27
C VAL A 492 -10.89 -17.14 -10.09
N GLU A 493 -11.81 -16.81 -10.99
CA GLU A 493 -13.22 -17.22 -10.90
C GLU A 493 -13.42 -18.66 -11.39
N THR A 494 -13.04 -18.95 -12.65
CA THR A 494 -13.25 -20.27 -13.25
C THR A 494 -12.32 -21.34 -12.67
N GLY A 495 -11.16 -20.93 -12.13
CA GLY A 495 -10.06 -21.82 -11.77
C GLY A 495 -9.31 -22.42 -12.97
N LEU A 496 -9.76 -22.18 -14.20
CA LEU A 496 -9.14 -22.65 -15.44
C LEU A 496 -7.94 -21.76 -15.81
N ALA A 497 -6.89 -22.38 -16.36
CA ALA A 497 -5.73 -21.66 -16.83
C ALA A 497 -6.08 -20.71 -18.00
N GLN A 498 -5.63 -19.47 -17.92
CA GLN A 498 -5.74 -18.46 -18.98
C GLN A 498 -4.34 -18.12 -19.54
N ARG A 499 -4.28 -17.48 -20.71
CA ARG A 499 -3.02 -17.11 -21.35
C ARG A 499 -3.16 -15.80 -22.13
N VAL A 500 -2.13 -14.95 -22.05
CA VAL A 500 -1.98 -13.72 -22.84
C VAL A 500 -0.58 -13.73 -23.43
N GLY A 501 -0.46 -13.98 -24.73
CA GLY A 501 0.82 -14.17 -25.41
C GLY A 501 1.71 -15.22 -24.71
N VAL A 502 2.83 -14.77 -24.16
CA VAL A 502 3.79 -15.60 -23.40
C VAL A 502 3.44 -15.81 -21.92
N PHE A 503 2.48 -15.05 -21.36
CA PHE A 503 2.13 -15.08 -19.94
C PHE A 503 1.02 -16.09 -19.64
N GLY A 504 1.23 -16.96 -18.65
CA GLY A 504 0.22 -17.91 -18.16
C GLY A 504 -0.42 -17.43 -16.86
N PHE A 505 -1.73 -17.64 -16.68
CA PHE A 505 -2.46 -17.22 -15.47
C PHE A 505 -3.17 -18.44 -14.90
N ARG A 506 -2.82 -18.85 -13.67
CA ARG A 506 -3.30 -20.10 -13.07
C ARG A 506 -3.62 -19.94 -11.59
N LYS A 507 -4.74 -20.51 -11.15
CA LYS A 507 -5.05 -20.71 -9.73
C LYS A 507 -4.30 -21.95 -9.25
N THR A 508 -3.54 -21.87 -8.15
CA THR A 508 -2.78 -23.03 -7.63
C THR A 508 -2.74 -22.98 -6.10
N GLY A 509 -3.45 -23.90 -5.46
CA GLY A 509 -3.68 -23.86 -4.02
C GLY A 509 -4.35 -22.53 -3.60
N PRO A 510 -3.78 -21.80 -2.63
CA PRO A 510 -4.30 -20.50 -2.20
C PRO A 510 -3.78 -19.33 -3.05
N PHE A 511 -3.10 -19.53 -4.18
CA PHE A 511 -2.51 -18.45 -4.98
C PHE A 511 -3.19 -18.28 -6.34
N LEU A 512 -3.21 -17.04 -6.84
CA LEU A 512 -3.13 -16.79 -8.28
C LEU A 512 -1.65 -16.67 -8.60
N VAL A 513 -1.25 -17.35 -9.66
CA VAL A 513 0.11 -17.43 -10.18
C VAL A 513 0.09 -16.88 -11.60
N ILE A 514 0.89 -15.85 -11.86
CA ILE A 514 1.15 -15.34 -13.21
C ILE A 514 2.53 -15.83 -13.62
N ASP A 515 2.59 -16.81 -14.52
CA ASP A 515 3.83 -17.35 -15.04
C ASP A 515 4.46 -16.37 -16.04
N LEU A 516 5.73 -16.05 -15.81
CA LEU A 516 6.53 -15.20 -16.69
C LEU A 516 7.34 -16.09 -17.65
N PRO A 517 7.62 -15.62 -18.87
CA PRO A 517 8.43 -16.36 -19.86
C PRO A 517 9.83 -16.73 -19.34
N SER A 518 10.34 -16.00 -18.34
CA SER A 518 11.62 -16.20 -17.67
C SER A 518 11.71 -17.45 -16.76
N GLY A 519 10.62 -18.23 -16.65
CA GLY A 519 10.52 -19.40 -15.76
C GLY A 519 10.32 -19.05 -14.27
N ARG A 520 10.12 -17.77 -13.95
CA ARG A 520 9.63 -17.28 -12.65
C ARG A 520 8.12 -17.04 -12.75
N SER A 521 7.43 -16.99 -11.61
CA SER A 521 6.03 -16.54 -11.56
C SER A 521 5.82 -15.44 -10.52
N LEU A 522 4.79 -14.62 -10.70
CA LEU A 522 4.27 -13.69 -9.69
C LEU A 522 3.19 -14.38 -8.88
N ALA A 523 3.22 -14.24 -7.56
CA ALA A 523 2.27 -14.87 -6.65
C ALA A 523 1.36 -13.83 -5.96
N TYR A 524 0.07 -14.11 -5.92
CA TYR A 524 -0.96 -13.30 -5.29
C TYR A 524 -1.69 -14.20 -4.28
N TYR A 525 -1.46 -14.01 -2.99
CA TYR A 525 -1.99 -14.91 -1.95
C TYR A 525 -3.46 -14.64 -1.65
N ARG A 526 -4.25 -15.72 -1.54
CA ARG A 526 -5.71 -15.73 -1.38
C ARG A 526 -6.42 -14.76 -2.33
N PRO A 527 -6.28 -14.95 -3.65
CA PRO A 527 -7.00 -14.13 -4.61
C PRO A 527 -8.50 -14.38 -4.48
N TYR A 528 -9.29 -13.33 -4.53
CA TYR A 528 -10.74 -13.41 -4.71
C TYR A 528 -11.20 -12.20 -5.49
N VAL A 529 -12.19 -12.40 -6.37
CA VAL A 529 -12.91 -11.28 -6.94
C VAL A 529 -13.83 -10.74 -5.85
N ALA A 530 -13.72 -9.45 -5.60
CA ALA A 530 -14.47 -8.73 -4.60
C ALA A 530 -15.21 -7.57 -5.26
N GLU A 531 -16.41 -7.28 -4.81
CA GLU A 531 -17.00 -5.98 -5.09
C GLU A 531 -16.22 -4.88 -4.34
N GLY A 532 -16.12 -3.70 -4.95
CA GLY A 532 -15.22 -2.68 -4.44
C GLY A 532 -15.53 -1.26 -4.89
N ARG A 533 -14.46 -0.53 -5.19
CA ARG A 533 -14.50 0.83 -5.72
C ARG A 533 -14.26 0.85 -7.23
N TYR A 534 -13.58 -0.14 -7.83
CA TYR A 534 -13.49 -0.29 -9.31
C TYR A 534 -14.87 -0.46 -9.96
N GLY A 535 -15.76 -1.17 -9.26
CA GLY A 535 -16.44 -2.29 -9.91
C GLY A 535 -15.91 -3.59 -9.31
N ARG A 536 -15.81 -4.66 -10.11
CA ARG A 536 -15.11 -5.90 -9.74
C ARG A 536 -13.61 -5.64 -9.50
N GLU A 537 -13.13 -5.92 -8.29
CA GLU A 537 -11.72 -5.85 -7.90
C GLU A 537 -11.14 -7.27 -7.76
N LEU A 538 -10.00 -7.56 -8.41
CA LEU A 538 -9.20 -8.73 -8.04
C LEU A 538 -8.43 -8.40 -6.75
N ARG A 539 -8.98 -8.79 -5.60
CA ARG A 539 -8.32 -8.60 -4.30
C ARG A 539 -7.45 -9.78 -3.92
N TYR A 540 -6.36 -9.48 -3.22
CA TYR A 540 -5.44 -10.47 -2.68
C TYR A 540 -4.91 -10.02 -1.31
N LEU A 541 -4.53 -10.98 -0.48
CA LEU A 541 -3.94 -10.72 0.82
C LEU A 541 -2.45 -10.41 0.63
N SER A 542 -2.11 -9.13 0.75
CA SER A 542 -0.73 -8.70 0.95
C SER A 542 -0.26 -9.01 2.38
N GLY A 543 1.02 -8.78 2.65
CA GLY A 543 1.67 -9.20 3.88
C GLY A 543 0.98 -8.70 5.15
N ALA A 544 0.88 -9.56 6.16
CA ALA A 544 0.30 -9.25 7.47
C ALA A 544 1.26 -8.44 8.36
N GLU A 545 1.71 -7.28 7.88
CA GLU A 545 2.50 -6.35 8.68
C GLU A 545 1.70 -5.89 9.91
N TYR A 546 2.32 -5.98 11.08
CA TYR A 546 1.71 -5.68 12.38
C TYR A 546 0.43 -6.48 12.71
N GLY A 547 0.22 -7.63 12.06
CA GLY A 547 -0.86 -8.58 12.37
C GLY A 547 -2.20 -8.28 11.69
N ASN A 548 -2.37 -7.14 11.04
CA ASN A 548 -3.55 -6.82 10.25
C ASN A 548 -3.50 -7.52 8.88
N ARG A 549 -4.64 -8.04 8.40
CA ARG A 549 -4.74 -8.62 7.05
C ARG A 549 -4.93 -7.50 6.03
N ILE A 550 -3.84 -7.11 5.36
CA ILE A 550 -3.84 -6.05 4.35
C ILE A 550 -4.32 -6.62 3.01
N TRP A 551 -5.61 -6.47 2.73
CA TRP A 551 -6.17 -6.76 1.41
C TRP A 551 -5.84 -5.62 0.45
N LEU A 552 -5.17 -5.93 -0.66
CA LEU A 552 -4.90 -4.99 -1.75
C LEU A 552 -5.75 -5.34 -2.96
N SER A 553 -6.12 -4.32 -3.73
CA SER A 553 -6.70 -4.48 -5.07
C SER A 553 -5.62 -4.70 -6.13
N SER A 554 -6.04 -5.21 -7.29
CA SER A 554 -5.21 -5.42 -8.48
C SER A 554 -6.03 -5.07 -9.74
N TYR A 555 -5.73 -3.89 -10.28
CA TYR A 555 -5.84 -3.49 -11.69
C TYR A 555 -7.27 -3.26 -12.26
N GLY A 556 -7.44 -2.22 -13.08
CA GLY A 556 -8.71 -1.81 -13.72
C GLY A 556 -8.69 -0.44 -14.44
N PRO A 557 -8.60 -0.31 -15.78
CA PRO A 557 -8.57 1.00 -16.45
C PRO A 557 -9.92 1.78 -16.40
N LYS A 558 -9.86 3.07 -16.73
CA LYS A 558 -10.84 4.10 -16.30
C LYS A 558 -12.23 4.07 -16.94
N LEU A 559 -13.24 3.86 -16.09
CA LEU A 559 -14.67 4.18 -16.31
C LEU A 559 -14.92 5.71 -16.37
N CYS A 560 -16.01 6.18 -16.99
CA CYS A 560 -16.31 7.62 -17.13
C CYS A 560 -17.80 8.03 -16.99
N ILE A 561 -18.08 9.15 -16.31
CA ILE A 561 -19.42 9.74 -16.08
C ILE A 561 -19.62 10.98 -16.97
N GLY A 562 -20.83 11.27 -17.44
CA GLY A 562 -21.18 12.45 -18.23
C GLY A 562 -21.10 13.77 -17.47
N ARG A 563 -20.75 14.83 -18.20
CA ARG A 563 -20.69 16.23 -17.73
C ARG A 563 -21.97 16.65 -16.98
N GLY A 564 -21.81 17.49 -15.96
CA GLY A 564 -22.91 18.07 -15.18
C GLY A 564 -23.48 17.16 -14.08
N THR A 565 -23.08 15.88 -14.03
CA THR A 565 -23.54 14.93 -13.00
C THR A 565 -23.10 15.40 -11.61
N PRO A 566 -24.01 15.62 -10.63
CA PRO A 566 -23.61 16.10 -9.31
C PRO A 566 -22.92 15.01 -8.48
N VAL A 567 -21.76 15.34 -7.91
CA VAL A 567 -20.96 14.53 -6.98
C VAL A 567 -21.18 15.03 -5.55
N LEU A 568 -21.31 14.13 -4.58
CA LEU A 568 -21.44 14.46 -3.17
C LEU A 568 -20.07 14.82 -2.59
N THR A 569 -19.85 16.12 -2.38
CA THR A 569 -18.66 16.67 -1.73
C THR A 569 -18.97 17.16 -0.32
N GLY A 570 -17.94 17.39 0.51
CA GLY A 570 -18.07 17.99 1.84
C GLY A 570 -18.62 19.42 1.84
N ARG A 571 -18.77 20.06 0.67
CA ARG A 571 -19.46 21.34 0.45
C ARG A 571 -20.84 21.19 -0.23
N GLY A 572 -21.38 19.97 -0.31
CA GLY A 572 -22.66 19.65 -0.94
C GLY A 572 -22.51 19.00 -2.33
N TRP A 573 -23.60 18.99 -3.10
CA TRP A 573 -23.62 18.43 -4.46
C TRP A 573 -22.96 19.39 -5.45
N VAL A 574 -21.88 18.96 -6.08
CA VAL A 574 -21.04 19.75 -7.00
C VAL A 574 -20.99 19.05 -8.36
N PRO A 575 -21.20 19.72 -9.52
CA PRO A 575 -21.06 19.10 -10.83
C PRO A 575 -19.71 18.40 -10.99
N ILE A 576 -19.68 17.23 -11.64
CA ILE A 576 -18.48 16.38 -11.67
C ILE A 576 -17.24 17.09 -12.20
N GLU A 577 -17.37 17.97 -13.19
CA GLU A 577 -16.26 18.80 -13.68
C GLU A 577 -15.66 19.75 -12.61
N ASP A 578 -16.47 20.22 -11.67
CA ASP A 578 -16.17 21.30 -10.71
C ASP A 578 -15.69 20.76 -9.33
N VAL A 579 -15.52 19.44 -9.21
CA VAL A 579 -14.95 18.80 -8.01
C VAL A 579 -13.46 19.09 -7.92
N ALA A 580 -13.04 19.79 -6.87
CA ALA A 580 -11.68 20.27 -6.66
C ALA A 580 -10.80 19.23 -5.95
N ALA A 581 -9.48 19.38 -6.06
CA ALA A 581 -8.51 18.56 -5.32
C ALA A 581 -8.40 18.93 -3.83
N THR A 582 -9.15 19.92 -3.38
CA THR A 582 -9.33 20.31 -1.97
C THR A 582 -10.63 19.76 -1.37
N ASP A 583 -11.51 19.19 -2.19
CA ASP A 583 -12.75 18.59 -1.71
C ASP A 583 -12.49 17.24 -1.04
N VAL A 584 -13.35 16.91 -0.07
CA VAL A 584 -13.63 15.52 0.28
C VAL A 584 -14.91 15.09 -0.44
N VAL A 585 -14.98 13.84 -0.89
CA VAL A 585 -16.18 13.23 -1.47
C VAL A 585 -16.70 12.12 -0.58
N TRP A 586 -17.99 11.84 -0.65
CA TRP A 586 -18.57 10.68 0.02
C TRP A 586 -18.24 9.42 -0.76
N ASP A 587 -17.86 8.34 -0.08
CA ASP A 587 -17.58 7.05 -0.71
C ASP A 587 -18.74 6.05 -0.57
N GLY A 588 -19.90 6.48 -0.09
CA GLY A 588 -21.02 5.61 0.28
C GLY A 588 -20.89 5.01 1.68
N VAL A 589 -19.75 5.21 2.37
CA VAL A 589 -19.52 4.79 3.77
C VAL A 589 -18.83 5.89 4.59
N GLU A 590 -17.84 6.58 4.02
CA GLU A 590 -17.12 7.66 4.74
C GLU A 590 -16.70 8.84 3.83
N TRP A 591 -16.41 9.99 4.44
CA TRP A 591 -15.86 11.18 3.75
C TRP A 591 -14.37 11.01 3.51
N VAL A 592 -13.93 11.22 2.28
CA VAL A 592 -12.58 10.86 1.82
C VAL A 592 -12.00 11.89 0.85
N SER A 593 -10.71 12.20 0.99
CA SER A 593 -9.99 13.20 0.18
C SER A 593 -9.88 12.79 -1.29
N THR A 594 -10.16 13.70 -2.21
CA THR A 594 -10.01 13.49 -3.66
C THR A 594 -8.89 14.34 -4.29
N SER A 595 -8.33 13.88 -5.41
CA SER A 595 -7.46 14.69 -6.29
C SER A 595 -8.25 15.49 -7.35
N GLY A 596 -9.57 15.58 -7.19
CA GLY A 596 -10.47 16.35 -8.05
C GLY A 596 -10.86 15.66 -9.35
N SER A 597 -11.67 16.37 -10.14
CA SER A 597 -12.20 15.90 -11.43
C SER A 597 -11.11 15.73 -12.48
N VAL A 598 -11.31 14.82 -13.43
CA VAL A 598 -10.49 14.64 -14.62
C VAL A 598 -11.39 14.43 -15.82
N PHE A 599 -11.29 15.34 -16.78
CA PHE A 599 -11.90 15.18 -18.09
C PHE A 599 -11.26 13.99 -18.83
N ASN A 600 -12.03 12.93 -19.07
CA ASN A 600 -11.61 11.69 -19.72
C ASN A 600 -11.96 11.66 -21.23
N GLY A 601 -12.27 12.83 -21.82
CA GLY A 601 -12.54 13.05 -23.24
C GLY A 601 -14.03 13.21 -23.59
N VAL A 602 -14.34 13.27 -24.88
CA VAL A 602 -15.72 13.20 -25.39
C VAL A 602 -15.98 11.74 -25.77
N ARG A 603 -16.97 11.08 -25.16
CA ARG A 603 -17.26 9.64 -25.38
C ARG A 603 -18.75 9.41 -25.64
N ARG A 604 -19.08 8.28 -26.27
CA ARG A 604 -20.46 7.75 -26.35
C ARG A 604 -20.96 7.47 -24.94
N THR A 605 -22.06 8.09 -24.56
CA THR A 605 -22.73 7.92 -23.27
C THR A 605 -24.16 7.48 -23.45
N MET A 606 -24.67 6.80 -22.43
CA MET A 606 -26.08 6.49 -22.23
C MET A 606 -26.55 7.01 -20.86
N VAL A 607 -27.84 6.89 -20.57
CA VAL A 607 -28.42 7.24 -19.26
C VAL A 607 -28.81 5.95 -18.54
N ALA A 608 -28.30 5.77 -17.32
CA ALA A 608 -28.71 4.72 -16.39
C ALA A 608 -29.06 5.38 -15.05
N TYR A 609 -30.24 5.08 -14.51
CA TYR A 609 -30.77 5.64 -13.24
C TYR A 609 -30.65 7.17 -13.11
N GLY A 610 -31.02 7.89 -14.16
CA GLY A 610 -30.95 9.36 -14.20
C GLY A 610 -29.53 9.95 -14.21
N VAL A 611 -28.48 9.14 -14.19
CA VAL A 611 -27.08 9.57 -14.39
C VAL A 611 -26.67 9.26 -15.83
N ARG A 612 -25.89 10.16 -16.45
CA ARG A 612 -25.30 9.93 -17.76
C ARG A 612 -23.89 9.37 -17.59
N MET A 613 -23.54 8.32 -18.33
CA MET A 613 -22.26 7.61 -18.17
C MET A 613 -21.92 6.82 -19.44
N THR A 614 -20.69 6.31 -19.55
CA THR A 614 -20.33 5.41 -20.66
C THR A 614 -20.99 4.03 -20.50
N PRO A 615 -21.25 3.25 -21.58
CA PRO A 615 -22.00 1.98 -21.46
C PRO A 615 -21.35 0.93 -20.55
N ASP A 616 -20.02 0.90 -20.54
CA ASP A 616 -19.13 0.10 -19.69
C ASP A 616 -19.10 0.53 -18.21
N HIS A 617 -19.72 1.66 -17.85
CA HIS A 617 -19.68 2.21 -16.51
C HIS A 617 -20.53 1.40 -15.53
N GLU A 618 -19.95 0.86 -14.47
CA GLU A 618 -20.70 0.01 -13.54
C GLU A 618 -21.59 0.81 -12.55
N VAL A 619 -22.73 0.20 -12.19
CA VAL A 619 -23.79 0.73 -11.33
C VAL A 619 -24.21 -0.32 -10.30
N LEU A 620 -24.43 0.12 -9.06
CA LEU A 620 -24.92 -0.76 -7.99
C LEU A 620 -26.42 -1.01 -8.14
N THR A 621 -26.77 -2.23 -8.54
CA THR A 621 -28.15 -2.72 -8.55
C THR A 621 -28.48 -3.50 -7.29
N GLU A 622 -29.75 -3.71 -7.00
CA GLU A 622 -30.19 -4.66 -5.96
C GLU A 622 -29.72 -6.10 -6.28
N ALA A 623 -29.35 -6.37 -7.53
CA ALA A 623 -28.71 -7.59 -8.01
C ALA A 623 -27.16 -7.49 -8.12
N GLY A 624 -26.51 -6.58 -7.38
CA GLY A 624 -25.06 -6.35 -7.38
C GLY A 624 -24.57 -5.35 -8.44
N TRP A 625 -23.26 -5.25 -8.65
CA TRP A 625 -22.72 -4.39 -9.72
C TRP A 625 -23.10 -4.89 -11.12
N ARG A 626 -23.50 -3.95 -12.00
CA ARG A 626 -23.88 -4.17 -13.41
C ARG A 626 -23.37 -3.02 -14.26
N ARG A 627 -22.95 -3.27 -15.50
CA ARG A 627 -22.64 -2.20 -16.45
C ARG A 627 -23.88 -1.39 -16.80
N ALA A 628 -23.72 -0.11 -17.14
CA ALA A 628 -24.82 0.77 -17.51
C ALA A 628 -25.70 0.18 -18.63
N ASP A 629 -25.10 -0.46 -19.64
CA ASP A 629 -25.84 -1.14 -20.71
C ASP A 629 -26.55 -2.44 -20.30
N GLU A 630 -26.16 -3.04 -19.17
CA GLU A 630 -26.76 -4.26 -18.59
C GLU A 630 -27.83 -3.97 -17.52
N THR A 631 -28.03 -2.70 -17.13
CA THR A 631 -28.94 -2.30 -16.03
C THR A 631 -30.43 -2.22 -16.39
N ALA A 632 -30.78 -2.43 -17.66
CA ALA A 632 -32.14 -2.25 -18.15
C ALA A 632 -33.14 -3.24 -17.50
N GLY A 633 -33.98 -2.74 -16.59
CA GLY A 633 -34.99 -3.53 -15.87
C GLY A 633 -34.56 -4.05 -14.50
N LEU A 634 -33.41 -3.62 -13.97
CA LEU A 634 -32.99 -3.84 -12.59
C LEU A 634 -33.18 -2.56 -11.77
N ASP A 635 -33.57 -2.67 -10.50
CA ASP A 635 -33.58 -1.53 -9.59
C ASP A 635 -32.19 -1.27 -8.97
N ARG A 636 -31.89 -0.01 -8.66
CA ARG A 636 -30.63 0.37 -8.00
C ARG A 636 -30.70 0.20 -6.48
N ALA A 637 -29.61 -0.28 -5.88
CA ALA A 637 -29.55 -0.41 -4.43
C ALA A 637 -29.55 0.96 -3.74
N GLU A 638 -29.90 0.96 -2.45
CA GLU A 638 -29.89 2.17 -1.64
C GLU A 638 -28.48 2.52 -1.15
N VAL A 639 -28.02 3.74 -1.45
CA VAL A 639 -26.73 4.27 -1.01
C VAL A 639 -26.99 5.21 0.18
N PRO A 640 -26.52 4.88 1.40
CA PRO A 640 -26.74 5.73 2.56
C PRO A 640 -26.00 7.06 2.43
N LEU A 641 -26.68 8.15 2.79
CA LEU A 641 -26.15 9.51 2.75
C LEU A 641 -25.67 9.95 4.15
N PRO A 642 -24.71 10.89 4.24
CA PRO A 642 -24.32 11.50 5.51
C PRO A 642 -25.45 12.29 6.16
N ASP A 643 -25.40 12.43 7.48
CA ASP A 643 -26.34 13.24 8.26
C ASP A 643 -26.49 14.66 7.69
N GLY A 644 -27.74 15.11 7.52
CA GLY A 644 -28.07 16.43 6.98
C GLY A 644 -27.88 16.59 5.46
N CYS A 645 -27.29 15.62 4.75
CA CYS A 645 -27.21 15.66 3.29
C CYS A 645 -28.55 15.26 2.67
N THR A 646 -29.12 16.13 1.83
CA THR A 646 -30.39 15.86 1.13
C THR A 646 -30.15 15.60 -0.36
N ILE A 647 -31.01 14.79 -0.98
CA ILE A 647 -31.21 14.79 -2.43
C ILE A 647 -32.65 15.21 -2.69
N HIS A 648 -32.84 16.26 -3.49
CA HIS A 648 -34.15 16.81 -3.90
C HIS A 648 -35.21 16.89 -2.78
N GLY A 649 -34.79 17.25 -1.56
CA GLY A 649 -35.68 17.56 -0.43
C GLY A 649 -35.93 16.45 0.60
N ARG A 650 -35.43 15.21 0.42
CA ARG A 650 -35.50 14.16 1.45
C ARG A 650 -34.31 14.25 2.41
N GLN A 651 -34.56 14.09 3.72
CA GLN A 651 -33.58 14.35 4.79
C GLN A 651 -33.27 13.08 5.63
N ALA A 652 -31.98 12.84 5.89
CA ALA A 652 -31.49 11.82 6.82
C ALA A 652 -30.92 12.47 8.09
N LEU A 653 -31.14 11.84 9.26
CA LEU A 653 -30.96 12.48 10.56
C LEU A 653 -30.43 11.50 11.64
N GLY A 654 -29.13 11.19 11.59
CA GLY A 654 -28.42 10.50 12.67
C GLY A 654 -27.97 11.45 13.80
N VAL A 655 -27.75 10.89 14.99
CA VAL A 655 -27.27 11.62 16.18
C VAL A 655 -26.11 10.84 16.81
N SER A 656 -24.90 11.40 16.76
CA SER A 656 -23.70 10.73 17.27
C SER A 656 -23.54 10.94 18.79
N LEU A 657 -23.82 9.90 19.57
CA LEU A 657 -23.66 9.89 21.03
C LEU A 657 -22.35 9.20 21.46
N ARG A 658 -21.60 9.82 22.38
CA ARG A 658 -20.51 9.13 23.09
C ARG A 658 -21.04 8.49 24.37
N LEU A 659 -21.08 7.17 24.41
CA LEU A 659 -21.21 6.44 25.68
C LEU A 659 -19.96 6.69 26.54
N ARG A 660 -20.16 6.86 27.84
CA ARG A 660 -19.11 6.75 28.86
C ARG A 660 -19.40 5.50 29.69
N GLU A 661 -18.45 4.58 29.76
CA GLU A 661 -18.45 3.62 30.86
C GLU A 661 -18.20 4.37 32.17
N LEU A 662 -19.05 4.10 33.17
CA LEU A 662 -18.86 4.51 34.55
C LEU A 662 -18.46 3.29 35.37
N ASP A 663 -17.22 2.85 35.14
CA ASP A 663 -16.69 1.65 35.76
C ASP A 663 -16.41 1.90 37.25
N GLY A 664 -17.18 1.23 38.11
CA GLY A 664 -17.42 1.63 39.49
C GLY A 664 -16.32 1.25 40.49
N THR A 665 -15.10 1.76 40.32
CA THR A 665 -14.04 1.68 41.35
C THR A 665 -13.32 3.02 41.55
N ALA A 666 -12.96 3.34 42.79
CA ALA A 666 -12.42 4.65 43.16
C ALA A 666 -10.89 4.72 43.09
N ASN A 667 -10.37 5.93 42.85
CA ASN A 667 -8.97 6.35 43.05
C ASN A 667 -7.87 5.68 42.21
N ALA A 668 -7.87 5.94 40.89
CA ALA A 668 -6.63 6.03 40.11
C ALA A 668 -6.76 7.00 38.92
N PRO A 669 -5.89 8.02 38.76
CA PRO A 669 -5.88 8.83 37.55
C PRO A 669 -5.17 8.08 36.42
N ARG A 670 -5.93 7.62 35.41
CA ARG A 670 -5.38 6.97 34.20
C ARG A 670 -5.94 7.59 32.92
N LYS A 671 -5.12 7.56 31.86
CA LYS A 671 -5.40 8.20 30.57
C LYS A 671 -6.61 7.54 29.89
N ALA A 672 -7.51 8.35 29.37
CA ALA A 672 -8.57 7.87 28.48
C ALA A 672 -7.97 7.23 27.22
N GLN A 673 -8.41 6.01 26.88
CA GLN A 673 -8.20 5.42 25.57
C GLN A 673 -9.38 5.80 24.67
N ASN A 674 -9.09 6.35 23.49
CA ASN A 674 -10.13 6.69 22.51
C ASN A 674 -10.56 5.42 21.77
N HIS A 675 -11.72 4.86 22.14
CA HIS A 675 -12.41 3.88 21.29
C HIS A 675 -13.06 4.60 20.10
N PRO A 676 -12.89 4.11 18.85
CA PRO A 676 -13.47 4.74 17.68
C PRO A 676 -14.96 4.37 17.52
N ARG A 677 -15.83 5.25 18.06
CA ARG A 677 -17.22 5.50 17.61
C ARG A 677 -18.10 4.25 17.37
N GLU A 678 -18.74 3.78 18.42
CA GLU A 678 -20.06 3.15 18.27
C GLU A 678 -21.06 4.24 17.86
N VAL A 679 -21.91 3.97 16.86
CA VAL A 679 -22.93 4.90 16.35
C VAL A 679 -24.25 4.15 16.24
N VAL A 680 -25.31 4.72 16.81
CA VAL A 680 -26.68 4.17 16.75
C VAL A 680 -27.49 5.01 15.78
N TRP A 681 -28.17 4.34 14.85
CA TRP A 681 -29.05 4.98 13.87
C TRP A 681 -30.50 4.94 14.36
N MET A 682 -31.25 6.01 14.10
CA MET A 682 -32.70 6.08 14.31
C MET A 682 -33.36 6.54 13.02
N HIS A 683 -34.43 5.87 12.61
CA HIS A 683 -35.21 6.28 11.44
C HIS A 683 -36.35 7.21 11.88
N ALA A 684 -36.27 8.48 11.51
CA ALA A 684 -37.41 9.39 11.58
C ALA A 684 -38.31 9.14 10.35
N GLY A 685 -39.44 8.49 10.55
CA GLY A 685 -40.47 8.38 9.52
C GLY A 685 -41.14 9.73 9.30
N ALA A 686 -41.08 10.26 8.08
CA ALA A 686 -41.87 11.42 7.70
C ALA A 686 -43.35 11.01 7.54
N SER A 687 -44.26 11.81 8.10
CA SER A 687 -45.70 11.63 7.92
C SER A 687 -46.13 12.10 6.54
N ASP A 688 -46.83 11.26 5.78
CA ASP A 688 -47.58 11.70 4.61
C ASP A 688 -48.70 12.67 5.03
N GLN A 689 -48.56 13.95 4.66
CA GLN A 689 -49.65 14.92 4.71
C GLN A 689 -49.67 15.76 3.44
N CYS A 690 -50.71 15.57 2.63
CA CYS A 690 -51.09 16.54 1.60
C CYS A 690 -51.53 17.84 2.27
N LEU A 691 -51.12 18.99 1.74
CA LEU A 691 -51.48 20.30 2.26
C LEU A 691 -53.01 20.53 2.18
N ALA A 692 -53.63 20.77 3.33
CA ALA A 692 -54.95 21.37 3.45
C ALA A 692 -54.89 22.50 4.48
N ASN A 693 -55.41 23.68 4.13
CA ASN A 693 -55.32 24.86 4.98
C ASN A 693 -56.15 24.70 6.26
N ASN A 694 -55.51 24.80 7.43
CA ASN A 694 -55.96 25.67 8.53
C ASN A 694 -54.90 25.75 9.65
N SER A 695 -54.81 26.91 10.31
CA SER A 695 -53.76 27.21 11.29
C SER A 695 -54.23 27.09 12.75
N ARG A 696 -53.80 26.03 13.44
CA ARG A 696 -53.46 25.94 14.88
C ARG A 696 -53.21 24.48 15.28
N ASP A 697 -52.44 24.30 16.34
CA ASP A 697 -52.14 23.03 17.03
C ASP A 697 -51.34 21.97 16.22
N ASP A 698 -50.03 22.19 16.09
CA ASP A 698 -49.05 21.13 15.74
C ASP A 698 -48.99 20.05 16.84
N GLN A 699 -49.04 18.77 16.46
CA GLN A 699 -48.81 17.66 17.39
C GLN A 699 -47.36 17.16 17.36
N THR A 700 -46.81 16.90 18.54
CA THR A 700 -45.43 16.40 18.74
C THR A 700 -45.23 15.02 18.10
N PRO A 701 -44.15 14.80 17.32
CA PRO A 701 -43.81 13.47 16.82
C PRO A 701 -43.53 12.47 17.95
N CYS A 702 -44.09 11.27 17.85
CA CYS A 702 -43.83 10.16 18.78
C CYS A 702 -42.90 9.11 18.14
N VAL A 703 -41.92 8.63 18.90
CA VAL A 703 -40.90 7.68 18.41
C VAL A 703 -41.40 6.25 18.53
N TRP A 704 -41.60 5.57 17.40
CA TRP A 704 -42.06 4.18 17.33
C TRP A 704 -40.90 3.19 17.11
N GLY A 705 -40.35 2.68 18.22
CA GLY A 705 -39.44 1.53 18.21
C GLY A 705 -37.95 1.85 18.05
N LEU A 706 -37.12 0.94 18.55
CA LEU A 706 -35.67 0.95 18.40
C LEU A 706 -35.22 -0.42 17.86
N ALA A 707 -34.75 -0.44 16.61
CA ALA A 707 -34.19 -1.66 16.02
C ALA A 707 -32.74 -1.85 16.51
N VAL A 708 -32.51 -2.87 17.34
CA VAL A 708 -31.17 -3.28 17.77
C VAL A 708 -30.88 -4.62 17.09
N ASP A 709 -30.15 -4.59 15.98
CA ASP A 709 -29.84 -5.81 15.23
C ASP A 709 -28.79 -6.67 15.95
N GLY A 710 -29.04 -7.97 16.02
CA GLY A 710 -28.61 -8.85 17.11
C GLY A 710 -27.40 -9.71 16.81
N GLY A 711 -26.20 -9.12 16.78
CA GLY A 711 -24.94 -9.89 16.79
C GLY A 711 -24.78 -10.70 18.09
N SER A 712 -24.46 -12.00 17.99
CA SER A 712 -24.31 -12.87 19.16
C SER A 712 -23.11 -12.49 20.04
N LEU A 713 -23.38 -12.16 21.30
CA LEU A 713 -22.34 -12.01 22.33
C LEU A 713 -21.67 -13.35 22.63
N HIS A 714 -20.38 -13.47 22.30
CA HIS A 714 -19.57 -14.60 22.77
C HIS A 714 -19.39 -14.52 24.29
N ALA A 715 -19.90 -15.53 25.00
CA ALA A 715 -19.91 -15.56 26.46
C ALA A 715 -18.54 -15.93 27.05
N THR A 716 -17.78 -14.93 27.50
CA THR A 716 -16.66 -15.10 28.44
C THR A 716 -16.68 -14.02 29.52
N TYR A 717 -16.44 -14.40 30.78
CA TYR A 717 -16.23 -13.53 31.96
C TYR A 717 -17.45 -12.79 32.57
N ALA A 718 -18.48 -13.54 32.98
CA ALA A 718 -19.38 -13.11 34.06
C ALA A 718 -19.70 -14.27 35.00
N SER A 719 -19.28 -14.18 36.27
CA SER A 719 -19.31 -15.32 37.21
C SER A 719 -20.64 -15.59 37.91
N SER A 720 -21.68 -14.75 37.73
CA SER A 720 -23.03 -15.04 38.21
C SER A 720 -24.14 -14.25 37.50
N MET A 721 -25.35 -14.83 37.44
CA MET A 721 -26.57 -14.10 37.04
C MET A 721 -26.90 -12.90 37.95
N ALA A 722 -26.45 -12.91 39.21
CA ALA A 722 -26.63 -11.79 40.13
C ALA A 722 -25.71 -10.59 39.81
N SER A 723 -24.66 -10.81 39.02
CA SER A 723 -23.84 -9.74 38.44
C SER A 723 -24.57 -9.12 37.23
N VAL A 724 -25.05 -9.96 36.31
CA VAL A 724 -25.80 -9.54 35.10
C VAL A 724 -27.05 -8.73 35.45
N ARG A 725 -27.87 -9.20 36.41
CA ARG A 725 -29.08 -8.50 36.85
C ARG A 725 -28.80 -7.14 37.51
N ARG A 726 -27.63 -6.94 38.13
CA ARG A 726 -27.22 -5.62 38.65
C ARG A 726 -26.76 -4.69 37.52
N ALA A 727 -25.95 -5.17 36.58
CA ALA A 727 -25.51 -4.38 35.43
C ALA A 727 -26.70 -3.78 34.65
N TRP A 728 -27.70 -4.60 34.32
CA TRP A 728 -28.95 -4.15 33.68
C TRP A 728 -29.66 -3.03 34.46
N HIS A 729 -29.72 -3.14 35.79
CA HIS A 729 -30.41 -2.18 36.66
C HIS A 729 -29.71 -0.82 36.73
N TYR A 730 -28.38 -0.77 36.58
CA TYR A 730 -27.63 0.49 36.51
C TYR A 730 -27.69 1.12 35.11
N ILE A 731 -27.59 0.32 34.05
CA ILE A 731 -27.64 0.81 32.66
C ILE A 731 -29.01 1.44 32.36
N GLY A 732 -30.12 0.74 32.67
CA GLY A 732 -31.47 1.27 32.43
C GLY A 732 -31.76 2.58 33.17
N ALA A 733 -31.38 2.66 34.44
CA ALA A 733 -31.56 3.89 35.24
C ALA A 733 -30.63 5.04 34.78
N GLY A 734 -29.45 4.72 34.25
CA GLY A 734 -28.55 5.71 33.62
C GLY A 734 -29.15 6.30 32.34
N VAL A 735 -29.68 5.45 31.46
CA VAL A 735 -30.34 5.88 30.21
C VAL A 735 -31.63 6.67 30.50
N GLY A 736 -32.46 6.24 31.46
CA GLY A 736 -33.66 6.97 31.86
C GLY A 736 -33.38 8.39 32.35
N ARG A 737 -32.35 8.57 33.19
CA ARG A 737 -31.90 9.90 33.63
C ARG A 737 -31.30 10.74 32.50
N PHE A 738 -30.56 10.12 31.58
CA PHE A 738 -29.98 10.81 30.44
C PHE A 738 -31.07 11.34 29.49
N ILE A 739 -32.10 10.54 29.20
CA ILE A 739 -33.26 10.94 28.40
C ILE A 739 -34.06 12.05 29.11
N ARG A 740 -34.28 11.95 30.43
CA ARG A 740 -34.84 13.06 31.24
C ARG A 740 -34.00 14.34 31.14
N GLY A 741 -32.67 14.24 31.16
CA GLY A 741 -31.77 15.37 31.01
C GLY A 741 -31.89 16.06 29.65
N ILE A 742 -32.16 15.31 28.58
CA ILE A 742 -32.37 15.83 27.21
C ILE A 742 -33.76 16.47 27.07
N LEU A 743 -34.81 15.83 27.61
CA LEU A 743 -36.20 16.32 27.52
C LEU A 743 -36.52 17.43 28.54
N GLY A 744 -35.66 17.64 29.53
CA GLY A 744 -35.81 18.67 30.57
C GLY A 744 -37.15 18.57 31.29
N ARG A 745 -37.87 19.69 31.38
CA ARG A 745 -39.21 19.78 32.02
C ARG A 745 -40.29 18.89 31.38
N HIS A 746 -40.04 18.34 30.19
CA HIS A 746 -40.96 17.45 29.47
C HIS A 746 -40.61 15.96 29.65
N GLY A 747 -39.55 15.62 30.41
CA GLY A 747 -39.15 14.23 30.70
C GLY A 747 -39.86 13.57 31.88
N GLY A 748 -40.84 14.23 32.50
CA GLY A 748 -41.46 13.79 33.76
C GLY A 748 -42.01 12.37 33.73
N ASP A 749 -42.66 11.97 32.64
CA ASP A 749 -43.35 10.69 32.52
C ASP A 749 -42.44 9.50 32.19
N VAL A 750 -41.16 9.75 31.87
CA VAL A 750 -40.15 8.69 31.68
C VAL A 750 -39.79 8.11 33.05
N SER A 751 -40.12 6.84 33.31
CA SER A 751 -39.86 6.20 34.60
C SER A 751 -38.38 5.80 34.78
N GLU A 752 -37.80 6.14 35.92
CA GLU A 752 -36.36 5.91 36.20
C GLU A 752 -36.01 4.49 36.70
N GLY A 753 -36.97 3.57 36.73
CA GLY A 753 -36.72 2.20 37.19
C GLY A 753 -37.80 1.21 36.76
N ALA A 754 -37.37 0.02 36.36
CA ALA A 754 -38.24 -1.13 36.14
C ALA A 754 -38.77 -1.62 37.50
N ASN A 755 -39.98 -1.19 37.87
CA ASN A 755 -40.60 -1.52 39.16
C ASN A 755 -40.87 -3.05 39.22
N PRO A 756 -40.28 -3.80 40.17
CA PRO A 756 -40.29 -5.26 40.11
C PRO A 756 -41.64 -5.85 40.54
N GLY A 757 -42.40 -6.34 39.57
CA GLY A 757 -43.58 -7.17 39.82
C GLY A 757 -43.23 -8.41 40.63
N SER A 758 -43.77 -8.52 41.83
CA SER A 758 -43.76 -9.74 42.65
C SER A 758 -44.80 -10.73 42.07
N SER A 759 -44.75 -12.05 42.26
CA SER A 759 -44.00 -12.88 43.21
C SER A 759 -43.79 -14.30 42.66
N ARG A 760 -42.70 -14.99 43.08
CA ARG A 760 -42.51 -16.46 42.98
C ARG A 760 -42.43 -16.99 41.52
N GLN A 761 -41.93 -18.20 41.23
CA GLN A 761 -41.53 -19.32 42.07
C GLN A 761 -40.24 -19.98 41.55
N GLN A 762 -39.52 -20.70 42.41
CA GLN A 762 -38.33 -21.49 42.04
C GLN A 762 -38.72 -22.86 41.50
N ARG A 763 -37.90 -23.48 40.62
CA ARG A 763 -36.98 -24.57 41.02
C ARG A 763 -36.13 -25.15 39.88
N ARG A 764 -34.99 -25.74 40.27
CA ARG A 764 -34.24 -26.80 39.54
C ARG A 764 -35.18 -28.01 39.31
N VAL A 765 -34.97 -28.96 38.40
CA VAL A 765 -33.82 -29.88 38.34
C VAL A 765 -33.91 -30.79 37.09
N HIS A 766 -32.83 -31.54 36.84
CA HIS A 766 -32.57 -32.57 35.82
C HIS A 766 -33.72 -33.34 35.12
N GLY A 767 -33.33 -33.96 34.00
CA GLY A 767 -33.72 -35.33 33.70
C GLY A 767 -34.50 -35.47 32.40
N GLY A 768 -33.86 -36.04 31.37
CA GLY A 768 -34.61 -36.51 30.21
C GLY A 768 -35.20 -37.87 30.51
N GLU A 769 -36.52 -37.93 30.73
CA GLU A 769 -37.41 -39.00 30.25
C GLU A 769 -38.88 -38.68 30.60
N LEU A 770 -39.79 -39.36 29.88
CA LEU A 770 -41.27 -39.34 29.90
C LEU A 770 -41.93 -38.59 28.72
N PRO A 771 -42.99 -39.16 28.11
CA PRO A 771 -42.78 -39.60 26.73
C PRO A 771 -43.92 -39.31 25.74
N LEU A 772 -43.68 -39.67 24.48
CA LEU A 772 -44.64 -40.21 23.49
C LEU A 772 -46.08 -39.67 23.46
N GLY A 773 -46.44 -39.00 22.36
CA GLY A 773 -47.79 -39.11 21.79
C GLY A 773 -48.45 -37.80 21.36
N ILE A 774 -48.67 -37.67 20.05
CA ILE A 774 -49.80 -36.92 19.50
C ILE A 774 -50.85 -37.96 19.11
N PRO A 775 -52.13 -37.76 19.46
CA PRO A 775 -53.14 -37.95 18.42
C PRO A 775 -54.27 -36.91 18.44
N ALA A 776 -54.66 -36.52 17.22
CA ALA A 776 -56.01 -36.23 16.73
C ALA A 776 -57.02 -35.49 17.63
N GLY A 777 -57.41 -34.30 17.17
CA GLY A 777 -58.48 -33.50 17.75
C GLY A 777 -59.92 -33.99 17.52
N ALA A 778 -60.82 -33.22 18.11
CA ALA A 778 -62.26 -33.14 17.84
C ALA A 778 -62.67 -31.67 17.90
N GLY A 779 -63.78 -31.27 17.27
CA GLY A 779 -64.17 -29.86 17.13
C GLY A 779 -65.64 -29.59 17.39
N THR A 780 -66.00 -28.30 17.31
CA THR A 780 -67.36 -27.71 17.30
C THR A 780 -68.27 -27.95 18.51
N GLN A 781 -68.80 -26.87 19.09
CA GLN A 781 -70.22 -26.52 18.91
C GLN A 781 -70.53 -25.04 19.27
N TYR A 782 -71.76 -24.62 18.92
CA TYR A 782 -72.36 -23.28 18.90
C TYR A 782 -73.28 -23.05 20.15
N PRO A 783 -74.05 -21.95 20.39
CA PRO A 783 -74.66 -21.02 19.40
C PRO A 783 -74.93 -19.53 19.75
N GLN A 784 -75.40 -18.82 18.71
CA GLN A 784 -76.34 -17.67 18.63
C GLN A 784 -76.71 -16.81 19.85
N GLN A 785 -76.72 -15.48 19.65
CA GLN A 785 -77.99 -14.70 19.56
C GLN A 785 -77.81 -13.36 18.82
N SER A 786 -78.88 -12.57 18.67
CA SER A 786 -79.05 -11.54 17.62
C SER A 786 -79.72 -10.24 18.12
N ASN A 787 -80.02 -9.34 17.16
CA ASN A 787 -80.90 -8.16 17.23
C ASN A 787 -80.23 -6.80 17.56
N ASP A 788 -80.78 -5.64 17.17
CA ASP A 788 -81.48 -5.21 15.94
C ASP A 788 -81.86 -3.71 16.08
N ARG A 789 -81.85 -2.92 15.00
CA ARG A 789 -82.87 -1.89 14.60
C ARG A 789 -82.35 -0.65 13.83
N TYR A 790 -83.03 -0.44 12.69
CA TYR A 790 -83.25 0.82 11.94
C TYR A 790 -84.03 1.88 12.78
N PRO A 791 -84.03 3.19 12.44
CA PRO A 791 -84.47 3.73 11.13
C PRO A 791 -83.61 4.90 10.59
N GLN A 792 -83.88 5.59 9.47
CA GLN A 792 -85.11 5.76 8.66
C GLN A 792 -84.84 5.84 7.12
N ARG A 793 -85.94 6.03 6.36
CA ARG A 793 -86.07 6.50 4.95
C ARG A 793 -85.40 7.89 4.71
N VAL A 794 -85.17 8.38 3.48
CA VAL A 794 -86.11 8.56 2.34
C VAL A 794 -85.44 8.44 0.96
N ASP A 795 -86.18 7.83 0.01
CA ASP A 795 -85.86 7.65 -1.43
C ASP A 795 -86.24 8.87 -2.31
N VAL A 796 -86.25 8.64 -3.63
CA VAL A 796 -86.93 9.37 -4.73
C VAL A 796 -86.04 10.29 -5.57
N ASP A 797 -85.73 9.79 -6.77
CA ASP A 797 -86.06 10.31 -8.12
C ASP A 797 -86.10 11.86 -8.35
N ASP A 798 -85.86 12.41 -9.54
CA ASP A 798 -86.03 11.85 -10.89
C ASP A 798 -85.36 12.79 -11.92
N ARG A 799 -85.23 12.35 -13.19
CA ARG A 799 -85.04 13.18 -14.42
C ARG A 799 -83.73 14.01 -14.54
N SER A 800 -83.17 14.23 -15.73
CA SER A 800 -83.40 13.60 -17.05
C SER A 800 -82.35 14.03 -18.09
N ARG A 801 -82.03 13.10 -19.01
CA ARG A 801 -81.78 13.30 -20.46
C ARG A 801 -80.72 14.31 -20.96
N GLY A 802 -79.77 13.76 -21.73
CA GLY A 802 -79.34 14.26 -23.04
C GLY A 802 -78.39 15.48 -23.06
N ASP A 803 -77.61 15.71 -24.10
CA ASP A 803 -77.14 14.87 -25.23
C ASP A 803 -75.68 15.32 -25.52
N LEU A 804 -74.75 14.57 -26.10
CA LEU A 804 -74.81 13.51 -27.11
C LEU A 804 -73.80 12.40 -26.77
N GLY A 805 -74.12 11.12 -26.99
CA GLY A 805 -73.18 10.04 -26.66
C GLY A 805 -73.68 8.61 -26.89
N ASP A 806 -74.32 8.34 -28.02
CA ASP A 806 -74.92 7.04 -28.37
C ASP A 806 -75.08 6.98 -29.92
N SER A 807 -75.00 5.85 -30.64
CA SER A 807 -74.48 4.50 -30.37
C SER A 807 -74.29 3.74 -31.71
N VAL A 808 -73.69 2.53 -31.67
CA VAL A 808 -74.33 1.26 -32.11
C VAL A 808 -73.30 0.12 -32.20
N HIS A 809 -73.69 -1.00 -31.58
CA HIS A 809 -73.26 -2.41 -31.66
C HIS A 809 -72.35 -2.86 -32.85
N HIS A 810 -71.45 -3.85 -32.70
CA HIS A 810 -71.75 -5.21 -32.21
C HIS A 810 -70.59 -6.00 -31.59
N VAL A 811 -70.90 -6.69 -30.47
CA VAL A 811 -70.61 -8.11 -30.12
C VAL A 811 -69.19 -8.70 -30.33
N GLY A 812 -68.55 -9.15 -29.23
CA GLY A 812 -67.49 -10.18 -29.29
C GLY A 812 -66.58 -10.27 -28.04
N VAL A 813 -66.73 -11.33 -27.24
CA VAL A 813 -65.91 -11.68 -26.05
C VAL A 813 -65.60 -13.18 -26.19
N PRO A 814 -64.35 -13.71 -26.03
CA PRO A 814 -63.57 -13.58 -24.79
C PRO A 814 -62.02 -13.54 -24.83
N TYR A 815 -61.45 -13.06 -23.71
CA TYR A 815 -60.17 -13.44 -23.07
C TYR A 815 -58.82 -13.46 -23.84
N GLY A 816 -57.80 -12.78 -23.28
CA GLY A 816 -56.45 -13.39 -23.16
C GLY A 816 -55.17 -12.58 -23.48
N ARG A 817 -54.81 -11.59 -22.64
CA ARG A 817 -53.44 -11.02 -22.47
C ARG A 817 -52.67 -10.46 -23.70
N ARG A 818 -52.68 -9.12 -23.82
CA ARG A 818 -51.57 -8.17 -24.14
C ARG A 818 -51.97 -6.81 -23.50
N GLY A 819 -51.09 -5.87 -23.13
CA GLY A 819 -50.24 -5.02 -23.99
C GLY A 819 -51.11 -3.96 -24.68
N SER A 820 -50.91 -2.64 -24.57
CA SER A 820 -49.83 -1.80 -23.98
C SER A 820 -50.45 -0.67 -23.12
N ASP A 821 -49.77 0.26 -22.43
CA ASP A 821 -48.74 1.21 -22.90
C ASP A 821 -47.63 1.51 -21.88
N SER A 822 -46.39 1.31 -22.32
CA SER A 822 -45.32 2.26 -22.05
C SER A 822 -44.49 2.36 -23.33
N SER A 823 -44.40 3.56 -23.91
CA SER A 823 -43.53 3.78 -25.06
C SER A 823 -42.08 3.62 -24.60
N PRO A 824 -41.25 2.80 -25.25
CA PRO A 824 -39.86 2.64 -24.84
C PRO A 824 -39.14 3.97 -25.03
N VAL A 825 -38.68 4.56 -23.92
CA VAL A 825 -37.77 5.70 -23.95
C VAL A 825 -36.47 5.21 -24.57
N ARG A 826 -36.33 5.40 -25.89
CA ARG A 826 -35.09 5.13 -26.61
C ARG A 826 -33.98 5.91 -25.89
N SER A 827 -33.00 5.19 -25.36
CA SER A 827 -31.80 5.79 -24.77
C SER A 827 -31.17 6.70 -25.81
N SER A 828 -31.17 8.01 -25.54
CA SER A 828 -30.57 9.01 -26.41
C SER A 828 -29.05 8.97 -26.25
N GLU A 829 -28.46 7.93 -26.85
CA GLU A 829 -27.02 7.77 -26.98
C GLU A 829 -26.42 9.05 -27.53
N ARG A 830 -25.44 9.60 -26.82
CA ARG A 830 -24.86 10.89 -27.17
C ARG A 830 -23.38 10.91 -26.91
N THR A 831 -22.65 11.44 -27.88
CA THR A 831 -21.22 11.65 -27.77
C THR A 831 -21.00 13.00 -27.11
N GLU A 832 -20.60 12.99 -25.84
CA GLU A 832 -20.45 14.21 -25.04
C GLU A 832 -19.30 14.11 -24.02
N SER A 833 -19.01 15.23 -23.36
CA SER A 833 -17.88 15.32 -22.43
C SER A 833 -18.09 14.41 -21.23
N VAL A 834 -17.09 13.58 -20.92
CA VAL A 834 -17.09 12.71 -19.75
C VAL A 834 -15.92 12.99 -18.82
N TYR A 835 -16.19 12.82 -17.53
CA TYR A 835 -15.32 13.11 -16.40
C TYR A 835 -15.26 11.89 -15.46
N ASP A 836 -14.33 11.95 -14.52
CA ASP A 836 -14.07 10.96 -13.48
C ASP A 836 -13.41 11.72 -12.30
N VAL A 837 -13.40 11.18 -11.08
CA VAL A 837 -12.84 11.86 -9.91
C VAL A 837 -11.77 10.96 -9.29
N LEU A 838 -10.55 11.50 -9.14
CA LEU A 838 -9.36 10.68 -8.89
C LEU A 838 -9.00 10.51 -7.41
N ASN A 839 -8.35 9.38 -7.12
CA ASN A 839 -7.59 9.13 -5.89
C ASN A 839 -8.41 9.28 -4.59
N CYS A 840 -9.73 9.08 -4.64
CA CYS A 840 -10.64 9.55 -3.60
C CYS A 840 -10.57 8.80 -2.25
N GLY A 841 -9.44 8.21 -1.82
CA GLY A 841 -9.31 7.51 -0.54
C GLY A 841 -8.55 6.17 -0.64
N PRO A 842 -8.69 5.27 0.36
CA PRO A 842 -7.95 4.00 0.43
C PRO A 842 -8.36 2.94 -0.61
N ARG A 843 -9.35 3.32 -1.42
CA ARG A 843 -9.89 2.80 -2.67
C ARG A 843 -10.56 4.06 -3.34
N ASN A 844 -11.00 4.19 -4.61
CA ASN A 844 -11.33 5.55 -5.19
C ASN A 844 -12.77 5.98 -5.62
N ARG A 845 -13.83 5.15 -5.56
CA ARG A 845 -15.26 5.53 -5.66
C ARG A 845 -15.69 6.86 -5.04
N PHE A 846 -16.67 7.51 -5.61
CA PHE A 846 -17.23 8.77 -5.11
C PHE A 846 -18.72 8.79 -5.42
N THR A 847 -19.53 9.30 -4.49
CA THR A 847 -20.99 9.27 -4.61
C THR A 847 -21.49 10.32 -5.59
N VAL A 848 -22.35 9.96 -6.54
CA VAL A 848 -23.00 10.89 -7.49
C VAL A 848 -24.53 10.79 -7.44
N ALA A 849 -25.27 11.83 -7.80
CA ALA A 849 -26.74 11.87 -7.78
C ALA A 849 -27.36 11.60 -9.16
N GLY A 850 -28.38 10.74 -9.21
CA GLY A 850 -29.25 10.57 -10.37
C GLY A 850 -30.39 11.59 -10.38
N ALA A 851 -30.82 11.99 -11.58
CA ALA A 851 -31.90 12.95 -11.83
C ALA A 851 -33.29 12.54 -11.29
N ASP A 852 -33.41 11.31 -10.80
CA ASP A 852 -34.56 10.66 -10.17
C ASP A 852 -34.40 10.49 -8.63
N GLY A 853 -33.33 11.06 -8.04
CA GLY A 853 -33.27 11.35 -6.60
C GLY A 853 -32.52 10.40 -5.66
N ARG A 854 -31.66 9.48 -6.15
CA ARG A 854 -30.80 8.57 -5.34
C ARG A 854 -29.35 8.49 -5.92
N ALA A 855 -28.42 7.66 -5.42
CA ALA A 855 -26.93 7.83 -5.55
C ALA A 855 -26.06 6.68 -6.24
N LEU A 856 -24.79 6.94 -6.73
CA LEU A 856 -23.88 6.09 -7.63
C LEU A 856 -22.28 6.33 -7.56
N LEU A 857 -21.31 5.65 -8.28
CA LEU A 857 -19.89 5.26 -7.80
C LEU A 857 -18.78 4.64 -8.83
N VAL A 858 -17.41 4.88 -8.81
CA VAL A 858 -16.29 4.45 -9.84
C VAL A 858 -14.70 4.47 -9.49
N HIS A 859 -13.70 3.75 -10.14
CA HIS A 859 -12.16 3.78 -9.88
C HIS A 859 -11.09 3.37 -11.05
N ASN A 860 -9.82 2.85 -10.82
CA ASN A 860 -8.56 2.94 -11.71
C ASN A 860 -7.31 1.91 -11.56
N CYS A 861 -6.37 1.74 -12.56
CA CYS A 861 -5.31 0.66 -12.86
C CYS A 861 -3.75 0.86 -12.57
N GLU A 862 -2.84 -0.10 -12.99
CA GLU A 862 -1.32 -0.12 -12.85
C GLU A 862 -0.36 -0.92 -13.86
N ASN A 863 -0.14 -2.28 -13.86
CA ASN A 863 1.26 -2.91 -13.85
C ASN A 863 1.81 -4.01 -14.88
N ILE A 864 2.10 -5.26 -14.44
CA ILE A 864 3.02 -6.35 -14.92
C ILE A 864 4.52 -6.03 -15.22
N VAL A 865 4.83 -5.04 -16.07
CA VAL A 865 6.10 -4.99 -16.83
C VAL A 865 7.39 -4.99 -15.98
N GLN A 866 7.33 -4.41 -14.78
CA GLN A 866 8.49 -4.29 -13.87
C GLN A 866 9.09 -5.65 -13.48
N ALA A 867 8.30 -6.73 -13.57
CA ALA A 867 8.73 -8.09 -13.26
C ALA A 867 9.67 -8.69 -14.32
N ILE A 868 9.36 -8.51 -15.61
CA ILE A 868 10.19 -9.03 -16.71
C ILE A 868 11.44 -8.16 -16.95
N ALA A 869 11.36 -6.85 -16.73
CA ALA A 869 12.54 -5.98 -16.72
C ALA A 869 13.57 -6.41 -15.66
N ARG A 870 13.10 -6.67 -14.42
CA ARG A 870 13.92 -7.29 -13.36
C ARG A 870 14.51 -8.62 -13.79
N ASP A 871 13.75 -9.45 -14.50
CA ASP A 871 14.23 -10.77 -14.89
C ASP A 871 15.28 -10.72 -16.00
N LYS A 872 15.32 -9.64 -16.80
CA LYS A 872 16.45 -9.41 -17.72
C LYS A 872 17.71 -8.99 -16.96
N LEU A 873 17.59 -8.09 -16.00
CA LEU A 873 18.70 -7.72 -15.10
C LEU A 873 19.25 -8.96 -14.37
N ALA A 874 18.38 -9.88 -13.95
CA ALA A 874 18.78 -11.13 -13.31
C ALA A 874 19.63 -12.03 -14.22
N ASP A 875 19.32 -12.11 -15.53
CA ASP A 875 20.17 -12.84 -16.48
C ASP A 875 21.52 -12.12 -16.68
N GLY A 876 21.52 -10.79 -16.73
CA GLY A 876 22.76 -10.00 -16.78
C GLY A 876 23.69 -10.24 -15.59
N LEU A 877 23.13 -10.30 -14.37
CA LEU A 877 23.86 -10.64 -13.14
C LEU A 877 24.40 -12.09 -13.15
N VAL A 878 23.65 -13.04 -13.74
CA VAL A 878 24.13 -14.43 -13.93
C VAL A 878 25.27 -14.49 -14.94
N ASN A 879 25.11 -13.86 -16.11
CA ASN A 879 26.15 -13.79 -17.15
C ASN A 879 27.44 -13.14 -16.60
N ALA A 880 27.33 -12.03 -15.85
CA ALA A 880 28.47 -11.34 -15.28
C ALA A 880 29.22 -12.19 -14.22
N HIS A 881 28.48 -12.93 -13.38
CA HIS A 881 29.07 -13.86 -12.41
C HIS A 881 29.75 -15.06 -13.09
N GLU A 882 29.17 -15.60 -14.16
CA GLU A 882 29.78 -16.66 -14.99
C GLU A 882 31.02 -16.17 -15.75
N ALA A 883 31.03 -14.93 -16.22
CA ALA A 883 32.16 -14.28 -16.88
C ALA A 883 33.29 -13.83 -15.93
N GLY A 884 33.18 -14.15 -14.63
CA GLY A 884 34.17 -13.85 -13.61
C GLY A 884 34.30 -12.36 -13.26
N LEU A 885 33.25 -11.56 -13.48
CA LEU A 885 33.25 -10.14 -13.13
C LEU A 885 32.92 -9.94 -11.64
N ASP A 886 33.72 -9.12 -10.96
CA ASP A 886 33.58 -8.84 -9.51
C ASP A 886 32.41 -7.87 -9.23
N VAL A 887 31.17 -8.31 -9.47
CA VAL A 887 29.95 -7.55 -9.17
C VAL A 887 29.85 -7.30 -7.65
N PHE A 888 29.76 -6.03 -7.25
CA PHE A 888 29.61 -5.62 -5.84
C PHE A 888 28.35 -4.80 -5.57
N LEU A 889 27.72 -4.26 -6.62
CA LEU A 889 26.52 -3.43 -6.52
C LEU A 889 25.68 -3.57 -7.79
N HIS A 890 24.36 -3.43 -7.65
CA HIS A 890 23.45 -3.16 -8.75
C HIS A 890 22.33 -2.20 -8.27
N VAL A 891 21.88 -1.29 -9.14
CA VAL A 891 20.97 -0.18 -8.81
C VAL A 891 19.93 0.02 -9.90
N HIS A 892 18.65 -0.20 -9.57
CA HIS A 892 17.55 -0.22 -10.55
C HIS A 892 17.82 -1.25 -11.66
N ASP A 893 18.38 -0.84 -12.79
CA ASP A 893 18.72 -1.67 -13.97
C ASP A 893 20.23 -1.60 -14.34
N GLU A 894 21.03 -1.04 -13.43
CA GLU A 894 22.49 -0.86 -13.49
C GLU A 894 23.24 -1.97 -12.73
N VAL A 895 24.36 -2.44 -13.25
CA VAL A 895 25.29 -3.38 -12.59
C VAL A 895 26.68 -2.75 -12.51
N VAL A 896 27.34 -2.88 -11.35
CA VAL A 896 28.66 -2.29 -11.07
C VAL A 896 29.63 -3.39 -10.60
N CYS A 897 30.77 -3.44 -11.28
CA CYS A 897 31.86 -4.38 -11.04
C CYS A 897 33.15 -3.65 -10.66
N GLU A 898 34.03 -4.33 -9.94
CA GLU A 898 35.45 -3.96 -9.87
C GLU A 898 36.22 -4.67 -10.99
N ALA A 899 37.18 -3.97 -11.60
CA ALA A 899 38.10 -4.52 -12.59
C ALA A 899 39.53 -4.05 -12.30
N ASP A 900 40.54 -4.76 -12.81
CA ASP A 900 41.91 -4.22 -12.87
C ASP A 900 41.91 -2.91 -13.66
N GLU A 901 42.67 -1.90 -13.23
CA GLU A 901 42.67 -0.61 -13.94
C GLU A 901 43.18 -0.72 -15.38
N ASN A 902 43.97 -1.75 -15.69
CA ASN A 902 44.51 -2.05 -17.02
C ASN A 902 43.58 -2.95 -17.87
N ASP A 903 42.52 -3.55 -17.31
CA ASP A 903 41.60 -4.42 -18.08
C ASP A 903 40.65 -3.58 -18.96
N THR A 904 41.05 -3.32 -20.21
CA THR A 904 40.22 -2.64 -21.23
C THR A 904 39.07 -3.50 -21.76
N THR A 905 38.99 -4.79 -21.39
CA THR A 905 37.94 -5.71 -21.84
C THR A 905 36.76 -5.77 -20.87
N ALA A 906 36.94 -5.37 -19.61
CA ALA A 906 35.93 -5.49 -18.56
C ALA A 906 34.61 -4.78 -18.89
N LEU A 907 34.66 -3.54 -19.40
CA LEU A 907 33.46 -2.79 -19.77
C LEU A 907 32.72 -3.41 -20.98
N PRO A 908 33.38 -3.72 -22.12
CA PRO A 908 32.76 -4.49 -23.19
C PRO A 908 32.16 -5.83 -22.73
N ARG A 909 32.86 -6.59 -21.88
CA ARG A 909 32.38 -7.88 -21.34
C ARG A 909 31.14 -7.71 -20.45
N LEU A 910 31.09 -6.67 -19.62
CA LEU A 910 29.91 -6.39 -18.80
C LEU A 910 28.71 -5.99 -19.69
N ILE A 911 28.92 -5.13 -20.68
CA ILE A 911 27.88 -4.75 -21.64
C ILE A 911 27.36 -5.99 -22.38
N GLU A 912 28.24 -6.86 -22.89
CA GLU A 912 27.86 -8.13 -23.52
C GLU A 912 27.05 -9.02 -22.57
N CYS A 913 27.48 -9.18 -21.31
CA CYS A 913 26.75 -9.97 -20.31
C CYS A 913 25.33 -9.43 -20.05
N MET A 914 25.16 -8.10 -20.08
CA MET A 914 23.87 -7.43 -19.86
C MET A 914 22.94 -7.51 -21.08
N THR A 915 23.49 -7.37 -22.31
CA THR A 915 22.69 -7.37 -23.54
C THR A 915 22.45 -8.77 -24.13
N ARG A 916 23.34 -9.75 -23.89
CA ARG A 916 23.29 -11.14 -24.41
C ARG A 916 21.84 -11.65 -24.47
N PRO A 917 21.31 -12.05 -25.65
CA PRO A 917 19.92 -12.47 -25.79
C PRO A 917 19.51 -13.54 -24.77
N SER A 918 18.44 -13.28 -24.02
CA SER A 918 17.91 -14.26 -23.07
C SER A 918 16.97 -15.21 -23.82
N PRO A 919 17.01 -16.54 -23.63
CA PRO A 919 16.22 -17.49 -24.42
C PRO A 919 14.70 -17.28 -24.38
N TRP A 920 14.20 -16.50 -23.42
CA TRP A 920 12.78 -16.20 -23.22
C TRP A 920 12.32 -14.86 -23.85
N CYS A 921 13.25 -14.06 -24.38
CA CYS A 921 13.00 -12.77 -25.06
C CYS A 921 14.15 -12.43 -26.03
N ALA A 922 14.59 -13.42 -26.82
CA ALA A 922 15.78 -13.32 -27.66
C ALA A 922 15.62 -12.34 -28.85
N ASP A 923 14.37 -11.99 -29.14
CA ASP A 923 13.87 -11.04 -30.13
C ASP A 923 13.72 -9.61 -29.57
N ALA A 924 13.82 -9.39 -28.26
CA ALA A 924 13.74 -8.07 -27.67
C ALA A 924 15.01 -7.23 -27.98
N PRO A 925 14.89 -5.99 -28.50
CA PRO A 925 16.02 -5.13 -28.88
C PRO A 925 16.69 -4.49 -27.65
N ILE A 926 17.38 -5.32 -26.86
CA ILE A 926 17.98 -4.92 -25.59
C ILE A 926 19.36 -4.33 -25.82
N THR A 927 19.53 -3.08 -25.39
CA THR A 927 20.81 -2.35 -25.41
C THR A 927 21.20 -1.91 -24.00
N ALA A 928 22.49 -1.64 -23.80
CA ALA A 928 23.02 -1.11 -22.54
C ALA A 928 24.03 0.01 -22.82
N ALA A 929 24.00 1.04 -21.99
CA ALA A 929 25.07 2.03 -21.92
C ALA A 929 26.01 1.66 -20.77
N GLY A 930 27.25 2.15 -20.77
CA GLY A 930 28.20 1.87 -19.70
C GLY A 930 29.37 2.84 -19.65
N TRP A 931 30.03 2.87 -18.49
CA TRP A 931 31.15 3.76 -18.18
C TRP A 931 32.15 3.07 -17.25
N GLU A 932 33.38 3.57 -17.18
CA GLU A 932 34.39 3.12 -16.22
C GLU A 932 35.17 4.30 -15.61
N GLY A 933 35.71 4.11 -14.41
CA GLY A 933 36.45 5.15 -13.68
C GLY A 933 36.65 4.82 -12.19
N ARG A 934 37.36 5.68 -11.44
CA ARG A 934 37.69 5.41 -10.03
C ARG A 934 36.60 5.81 -9.01
N LEU A 935 35.70 6.74 -9.33
CA LEU A 935 34.64 7.21 -8.41
C LEU A 935 33.26 6.84 -8.97
N TYR A 936 32.37 6.34 -8.12
CA TYR A 936 31.01 5.99 -8.54
C TYR A 936 30.18 7.22 -8.89
N ARG A 937 29.50 7.17 -10.03
CA ARG A 937 28.63 8.22 -10.57
C ARG A 937 27.41 7.62 -11.28
N LYS A 938 26.36 8.42 -11.43
CA LYS A 938 25.16 8.10 -12.22
C LYS A 938 24.55 9.42 -12.71
N ASP A 939 24.15 9.44 -13.98
CA ASP A 939 23.87 10.66 -14.77
C ASP A 939 22.46 11.28 -14.57
#